data_AF-A0A3B9N2I9-F1
#
_entry.id   AF-A0A3B9N2I9-F1
#
_cell.length_a   1.000
_cell.length_b   1.000
_cell.length_c   1.000
_cell.angle_alpha   90.00
_cell.angle_beta   90.00
_cell.angle_gamma   90.00
#
_symmetry.space_group_name_H-M   'P 1'
#
loop_
_entity.id
_entity.type
_entity.pdbx_description
1 polymer ?
#
loop_
_entity_poly.entity_id
_entity_poly.type
_entity_poly.pdbx_seq_one_letter_code
_entity_poly.pdbx_strand_id
1 'polypeptide(L)'
;MRKYKFKRTLFFTPMLLVLISFVECSPKLYTTGKDFVASGNYEDAIAQFSKLIEENPEYTEAYVARAEAYEKAGKKTEAAGDYKRATAFENKDESIYYNAGRLYYELGQYEEAIPMLAKVTVLDKKHINAYKFKMESYIALEQYDKALNESNELIKLNETAQNYSSRGFINDKLENYNQAETDYRKSIEKASNVKETYVALADVLFKAKKYDQSLIACNQALGIDSKYKEALWIRSQIYKEKIDYPSAINDLSKMIIFAPDDKEAFFARGLYYQEFNQHQSAINDFSKVISLDSQNALAYFHRAKSNEEITQYAKAIADYQAYADLSDKNDAEAKEHMEVVKSRLYELNREGNKPNLTFFEPVEREGNSLNVVEDAVEVTLKGKITDQSDIQYAKIDGVDVAFDENAENNEFTITLNVAGKETVSVAVADVYNNVLATIYKLTRTEINPPQISLIAPYASSTGEIYMDVENRKLYVEGRIADENKIKSIIVDEMTASYSVDANNPEFYATIDIANKNSFVVKAEDVYGNVGEMTFKINREGLEISQENPMGKTWVIFIENSDYETFASLEGPVKDVSMMKAALANYKVHNILHKQNMSKADMEKFFAIELRDLVRSNQVNSLLVWYAGHGKFINDIGYWVPTDATRDDEFTYFNISTLKAALQSYATFVTHTLVITDACESGPTFYQAMRSGLKDRDCGDWEATKFKSSQVFSSAGYELAVDNSQFTRTFANTLRNNPNACLPIENVVSKVTVAVAKDGQQKPQFGKIDGLQDEGGTFFFISKDK
;
A
#
# COMPACT_ATOMS: atom_id res chain seq x y z
N MET A 1 4.63 -12.93 -76.76
CA MET A 1 6.09 -12.92 -77.03
C MET A 1 6.76 -13.09 -75.67
N ARG A 2 7.64 -14.05 -75.35
CA ARG A 2 8.64 -14.82 -76.11
C ARG A 2 8.56 -16.31 -75.74
N LYS A 3 8.75 -17.13 -76.77
CA LYS A 3 8.87 -18.60 -76.76
C LYS A 3 10.21 -19.00 -76.14
N TYR A 4 10.23 -20.01 -75.27
CA TYR A 4 11.44 -20.79 -75.03
C TYR A 4 11.44 -22.01 -75.96
N LYS A 5 12.41 -22.00 -76.87
CA LYS A 5 12.65 -23.03 -77.89
C LYS A 5 13.36 -24.23 -77.27
N PHE A 6 12.85 -25.41 -77.62
CA PHE A 6 13.55 -26.68 -77.65
C PHE A 6 14.98 -26.55 -78.22
N LYS A 7 15.97 -27.10 -77.49
CA LYS A 7 17.19 -27.64 -78.09
C LYS A 7 17.19 -29.15 -77.84
N ARG A 8 16.96 -29.90 -78.92
CA ARG A 8 17.27 -31.33 -79.01
C ARG A 8 18.79 -31.47 -79.05
N THR A 9 19.36 -32.15 -78.06
CA THR A 9 20.72 -32.66 -78.13
C THR A 9 20.61 -34.16 -78.31
N LEU A 10 20.98 -34.62 -79.50
CA LEU A 10 21.21 -36.03 -79.83
C LEU A 10 22.36 -36.53 -78.96
N PHE A 11 22.10 -37.43 -78.03
CA PHE A 11 23.13 -38.31 -77.48
C PHE A 11 22.89 -39.71 -78.03
N PHE A 12 23.80 -40.09 -78.94
CA PHE A 12 24.04 -41.46 -79.33
C PHE A 12 24.72 -42.15 -78.14
N THR A 13 24.00 -43.01 -77.44
CA THR A 13 24.58 -43.98 -76.50
C THR A 13 24.05 -45.36 -76.86
N PRO A 14 24.90 -46.40 -76.74
CA PRO A 14 24.75 -47.63 -77.48
C PRO A 14 23.54 -48.41 -76.98
N MET A 15 22.87 -49.05 -77.93
CA MET A 15 21.94 -50.15 -77.72
C MET A 15 22.65 -51.24 -76.90
N LEU A 16 22.56 -51.13 -75.57
CA LEU A 16 22.93 -52.22 -74.68
C LEU A 16 21.79 -53.24 -74.80
N LEU A 17 22.02 -54.22 -75.67
CA LEU A 17 21.27 -55.46 -75.70
C LEU A 17 21.48 -56.12 -74.33
N VAL A 18 20.68 -55.76 -73.33
CA VAL A 18 20.54 -56.57 -72.14
C VAL A 18 19.81 -57.82 -72.61
N LEU A 19 20.61 -58.86 -72.82
CA LEU A 19 20.14 -60.23 -72.81
C LEU A 19 19.20 -60.37 -71.61
N ILE A 20 17.90 -60.42 -71.90
CA ILE A 20 16.91 -60.97 -70.98
C ILE A 20 17.29 -62.44 -70.87
N SER A 21 18.17 -62.74 -69.92
CA SER A 21 18.13 -64.03 -69.28
C SER A 21 16.76 -64.09 -68.62
N PHE A 22 15.83 -64.79 -69.27
CA PHE A 22 14.67 -65.35 -68.60
C PHE A 22 15.22 -66.28 -67.51
N VAL A 23 15.51 -65.72 -66.34
CA VAL A 23 15.83 -66.53 -65.17
C VAL A 23 14.51 -67.12 -64.73
N GLU A 24 14.42 -68.45 -64.75
CA GLU A 24 13.34 -69.28 -64.25
C GLU A 24 13.11 -69.15 -62.71
N CYS A 25 13.39 -67.97 -62.11
CA CYS A 25 13.41 -67.77 -60.65
C CYS A 25 12.09 -67.28 -60.05
N SER A 26 11.26 -66.52 -60.81
CA SER A 26 10.01 -65.95 -60.29
C SER A 26 9.03 -67.02 -59.76
N PRO A 27 8.81 -68.17 -60.44
CA PRO A 27 7.97 -69.25 -59.91
C PRO A 27 8.58 -69.94 -58.68
N LYS A 28 9.92 -70.00 -58.58
CA LYS A 28 10.63 -70.65 -57.47
C LYS A 28 10.56 -69.83 -56.18
N LEU A 29 10.75 -68.52 -56.25
CA LEU A 29 10.60 -67.63 -55.08
C LEU A 29 9.15 -67.65 -54.57
N TYR A 30 8.18 -67.62 -55.49
CA TYR A 30 6.77 -67.67 -55.13
C TYR A 30 6.37 -68.99 -54.45
N THR A 31 6.81 -70.13 -54.97
CA THR A 31 6.56 -71.45 -54.36
C THR A 31 7.24 -71.60 -53.00
N THR A 32 8.50 -71.19 -52.88
CA THR A 32 9.25 -71.21 -51.61
C THR A 32 8.57 -70.34 -50.55
N GLY A 33 8.12 -69.13 -50.92
CA GLY A 33 7.37 -68.25 -50.01
C GLY A 33 6.10 -68.89 -49.50
N LYS A 34 5.32 -69.57 -50.36
CA LYS A 34 4.12 -70.31 -49.95
C LYS A 34 4.43 -71.48 -49.01
N ASP A 35 5.52 -72.20 -49.21
CA ASP A 35 5.96 -73.29 -48.32
C ASP A 35 6.31 -72.77 -46.92
N PHE A 36 6.95 -71.59 -46.83
CA PHE A 36 7.19 -70.91 -45.56
C PHE A 36 5.89 -70.48 -44.87
N VAL A 37 4.91 -69.94 -45.60
CA VAL A 37 3.57 -69.63 -45.05
C VAL A 37 2.89 -70.90 -44.52
N ALA A 38 2.95 -72.01 -45.25
CA ALA A 38 2.37 -73.29 -44.84
C ALA A 38 3.04 -73.87 -43.58
N SER A 39 4.33 -73.56 -43.38
CA SER A 39 5.12 -73.98 -42.20
C SER A 39 5.01 -73.01 -41.02
N GLY A 40 4.26 -71.90 -41.15
CA GLY A 40 4.11 -70.86 -40.12
C GLY A 40 5.29 -69.89 -40.01
N ASN A 41 6.28 -69.96 -40.90
CA ASN A 41 7.45 -69.09 -40.92
C ASN A 41 7.16 -67.82 -41.73
N TYR A 42 6.37 -66.91 -41.17
CA TYR A 42 5.83 -65.77 -41.92
C TYR A 42 6.90 -64.74 -42.33
N GLU A 43 7.92 -64.48 -41.50
CA GLU A 43 9.00 -63.53 -41.85
C GLU A 43 9.85 -64.02 -43.03
N ASP A 44 10.16 -65.32 -43.08
CA ASP A 44 10.89 -65.90 -44.20
C ASP A 44 10.05 -65.86 -45.49
N ALA A 45 8.74 -66.10 -45.38
CA ALA A 45 7.82 -65.94 -46.50
C ALA A 45 7.78 -64.49 -47.02
N ILE A 46 7.67 -63.51 -46.11
CA ILE A 46 7.70 -62.08 -46.44
C ILE A 46 9.00 -61.72 -47.18
N ALA A 47 10.14 -62.24 -46.73
CA ALA A 47 11.43 -62.02 -47.39
C ALA A 47 11.46 -62.59 -48.82
N GLN A 48 10.94 -63.82 -49.03
CA GLN A 48 10.87 -64.41 -50.38
C GLN A 48 9.96 -63.60 -51.31
N PHE A 49 8.78 -63.18 -50.84
CA PHE A 49 7.87 -62.37 -51.65
C PHE A 49 8.41 -60.96 -51.90
N SER A 50 9.14 -60.37 -50.96
CA SER A 50 9.76 -59.06 -51.15
C SER A 50 10.83 -59.09 -52.23
N LYS A 51 11.69 -60.12 -52.21
CA LYS A 51 12.68 -60.33 -53.28
C LYS A 51 12.00 -60.52 -54.64
N LEU A 52 10.90 -61.25 -54.68
CA LEU A 52 10.12 -61.45 -55.90
C LEU A 52 9.53 -60.14 -56.43
N ILE A 53 9.07 -59.25 -55.55
CA ILE A 53 8.59 -57.91 -55.91
C ILE A 53 9.73 -57.00 -56.39
N GLU A 54 10.92 -57.11 -55.82
CA GLU A 54 12.12 -56.38 -56.30
C GLU A 54 12.52 -56.82 -57.72
N GLU A 55 12.41 -58.12 -58.01
CA GLU A 55 12.69 -58.69 -59.34
C GLU A 55 11.58 -58.37 -60.35
N ASN A 56 10.32 -58.36 -59.92
CA ASN A 56 9.16 -58.04 -60.75
C ASN A 56 8.13 -57.17 -60.00
N PRO A 57 8.26 -55.82 -60.08
CA PRO A 57 7.39 -54.89 -59.35
C PRO A 57 5.92 -54.89 -59.79
N GLU A 58 5.56 -55.52 -60.92
CA GLU A 58 4.18 -55.59 -61.41
C GLU A 58 3.52 -56.94 -61.07
N TYR A 59 4.20 -57.81 -60.30
CA TYR A 59 3.68 -59.14 -59.99
C TYR A 59 2.64 -59.13 -58.86
N THR A 60 1.38 -58.91 -59.24
CA THR A 60 0.22 -58.79 -58.34
C THR A 60 0.12 -59.90 -57.31
N GLU A 61 0.30 -61.16 -57.71
CA GLU A 61 0.20 -62.32 -56.81
C GLU A 61 1.25 -62.32 -55.70
N ALA A 62 2.43 -61.72 -55.93
CA ALA A 62 3.43 -61.58 -54.88
C ALA A 62 3.03 -60.56 -53.81
N TYR A 63 2.41 -59.44 -54.21
CA TYR A 63 1.85 -58.48 -53.24
C TYR A 63 0.72 -59.11 -52.43
N VAL A 64 -0.19 -59.87 -53.06
CA VAL A 64 -1.27 -60.58 -52.37
C VAL A 64 -0.70 -61.60 -51.37
N ALA A 65 0.22 -62.46 -51.81
CA ALA A 65 0.81 -63.48 -50.95
C ALA A 65 1.64 -62.88 -49.80
N ARG A 66 2.32 -61.74 -50.04
CA ARG A 66 3.03 -61.01 -48.99
C ARG A 66 2.06 -60.35 -48.01
N ALA A 67 0.94 -59.80 -48.49
CA ALA A 67 -0.10 -59.25 -47.64
C ALA A 67 -0.73 -60.32 -46.73
N GLU A 68 -1.01 -61.52 -47.25
CA GLU A 68 -1.48 -62.65 -46.45
C GLU A 68 -0.47 -63.07 -45.38
N ALA A 69 0.82 -63.11 -45.73
CA ALA A 69 1.89 -63.41 -44.78
C ALA A 69 2.01 -62.31 -43.71
N TYR A 70 1.91 -61.04 -44.09
CA TYR A 70 1.85 -59.91 -43.15
C TYR A 70 0.65 -60.00 -42.21
N GLU A 71 -0.54 -60.31 -42.71
CA GLU A 71 -1.76 -60.46 -41.90
C GLU A 71 -1.60 -61.59 -40.88
N LYS A 72 -1.08 -62.75 -41.29
CA LYS A 72 -0.78 -63.89 -40.39
C LYS A 72 0.33 -63.58 -39.37
N ALA A 73 1.25 -62.68 -39.70
CA ALA A 73 2.27 -62.16 -38.80
C ALA A 73 1.75 -61.04 -37.86
N GLY A 74 0.49 -60.61 -38.01
CA GLY A 74 -0.10 -59.50 -37.25
C GLY A 74 0.26 -58.09 -37.75
N LYS A 75 0.98 -57.99 -38.87
CA LYS A 75 1.43 -56.74 -39.51
C LYS A 75 0.35 -56.16 -40.43
N LYS A 76 -0.77 -55.70 -39.83
CA LYS A 76 -1.98 -55.29 -40.56
C LYS A 76 -1.79 -54.07 -41.47
N THR A 77 -0.96 -53.11 -41.07
CA THR A 77 -0.72 -51.88 -41.86
C THR A 77 0.02 -52.20 -43.16
N GLU A 78 1.05 -53.04 -43.08
CA GLU A 78 1.82 -53.52 -44.21
C GLU A 78 0.96 -54.41 -45.12
N ALA A 79 0.14 -55.28 -44.55
CA ALA A 79 -0.83 -56.09 -45.29
C ALA A 79 -1.82 -55.21 -46.08
N ALA A 80 -2.43 -54.21 -45.44
CA ALA A 80 -3.35 -53.28 -46.10
C ALA A 80 -2.66 -52.51 -47.24
N GLY A 81 -1.42 -52.06 -47.01
CA GLY A 81 -0.60 -51.41 -48.02
C GLY A 81 -0.32 -52.30 -49.23
N ASP A 82 0.04 -53.56 -49.01
CA ASP A 82 0.32 -54.51 -50.10
C ASP A 82 -0.94 -54.91 -50.88
N TYR A 83 -2.07 -55.16 -50.20
CA TYR A 83 -3.34 -55.36 -50.91
C TYR A 83 -3.71 -54.13 -51.75
N LYS A 84 -3.56 -52.90 -51.21
CA LYS A 84 -3.78 -51.67 -51.98
C LYS A 84 -2.85 -51.57 -53.19
N ARG A 85 -1.57 -51.91 -53.03
CA ARG A 85 -0.60 -51.95 -54.14
C ARG A 85 -1.01 -52.97 -55.21
N ALA A 86 -1.46 -54.16 -54.82
CA ALA A 86 -1.97 -55.17 -55.73
C ALA A 86 -3.14 -54.65 -56.60
N THR A 87 -3.98 -53.75 -56.07
CA THR A 87 -5.08 -53.15 -56.85
C THR A 87 -4.63 -52.22 -57.98
N ALA A 88 -3.37 -51.75 -57.97
CA ALA A 88 -2.86 -50.79 -58.96
C ALA A 88 -2.55 -51.42 -60.33
N PHE A 89 -2.38 -52.74 -60.40
CA PHE A 89 -1.91 -53.48 -61.58
C PHE A 89 -3.06 -54.19 -62.34
N GLU A 90 -4.22 -53.53 -62.45
CA GLU A 90 -5.46 -54.01 -63.12
C GLU A 90 -5.92 -55.43 -62.70
N ASN A 91 -6.28 -55.60 -61.42
CA ASN A 91 -6.95 -56.82 -60.97
C ASN A 91 -8.49 -56.64 -60.91
N LYS A 92 -9.25 -57.62 -61.44
CA LYS A 92 -10.72 -57.69 -61.33
C LYS A 92 -11.18 -58.53 -60.13
N ASP A 93 -10.25 -59.10 -59.38
CA ASP A 93 -10.52 -59.87 -58.18
C ASP A 93 -11.02 -58.95 -57.06
N GLU A 94 -12.28 -59.14 -56.71
CA GLU A 94 -12.98 -58.41 -55.66
C GLU A 94 -12.36 -58.64 -54.28
N SER A 95 -11.82 -59.83 -54.02
CA SER A 95 -11.29 -60.22 -52.71
C SER A 95 -10.10 -59.35 -52.26
N ILE A 96 -9.28 -58.88 -53.21
CA ILE A 96 -8.13 -58.00 -52.94
C ILE A 96 -8.61 -56.63 -52.46
N TYR A 97 -9.61 -56.05 -53.15
CA TYR A 97 -10.21 -54.79 -52.74
C TYR A 97 -10.91 -54.92 -51.39
N TYR A 98 -11.59 -56.04 -51.15
CA TYR A 98 -12.24 -56.30 -49.86
C TYR A 98 -11.23 -56.43 -48.72
N ASN A 99 -10.16 -57.20 -48.91
CA ASN A 99 -9.12 -57.36 -47.89
C ASN A 99 -8.41 -56.05 -47.58
N ALA A 100 -8.08 -55.24 -48.60
CA ALA A 100 -7.55 -53.88 -48.40
C ALA A 100 -8.53 -53.01 -47.59
N GLY A 101 -9.79 -52.95 -48.05
CA GLY A 101 -10.82 -52.13 -47.42
C GLY A 101 -11.14 -52.52 -45.98
N ARG A 102 -11.28 -53.82 -45.70
CA ARG A 102 -11.48 -54.38 -44.37
C ARG A 102 -10.32 -54.04 -43.43
N LEU A 103 -9.08 -54.24 -43.86
CA LEU A 103 -7.92 -53.96 -43.02
C LEU A 103 -7.77 -52.46 -42.73
N TYR A 104 -7.99 -51.59 -43.73
CA TYR A 104 -8.01 -50.15 -43.49
C TYR A 104 -9.12 -49.74 -42.50
N TYR A 105 -10.32 -50.33 -42.60
CA TYR A 105 -11.38 -50.14 -41.64
C TYR A 105 -10.97 -50.58 -40.22
N GLU A 106 -10.38 -51.76 -40.07
CA GLU A 106 -9.90 -52.26 -38.77
C GLU A 106 -8.78 -51.42 -38.17
N LEU A 107 -8.01 -50.72 -39.01
CA LEU A 107 -6.97 -49.77 -38.59
C LEU A 107 -7.51 -48.37 -38.28
N GLY A 108 -8.82 -48.12 -38.45
CA GLY A 108 -9.43 -46.79 -38.31
C GLY A 108 -9.11 -45.82 -39.44
N GLN A 109 -8.53 -46.30 -40.55
CA GLN A 109 -8.19 -45.54 -41.74
C GLN A 109 -9.37 -45.53 -42.72
N TYR A 110 -10.44 -44.85 -42.32
CA TYR A 110 -11.73 -44.91 -43.00
C TYR A 110 -11.71 -44.29 -44.40
N GLU A 111 -10.94 -43.22 -44.60
CA GLU A 111 -10.75 -42.55 -45.88
C GLU A 111 -10.10 -43.45 -46.93
N GLU A 112 -9.18 -44.33 -46.52
CA GLU A 112 -8.57 -45.35 -47.38
C GLU A 112 -9.46 -46.57 -47.59
N ALA A 113 -10.25 -46.94 -46.57
CA ALA A 113 -11.16 -48.08 -46.63
C ALA A 113 -12.28 -47.88 -47.67
N ILE A 114 -12.91 -46.70 -47.65
CA ILE A 114 -14.08 -46.37 -48.50
C ILE A 114 -13.86 -46.62 -50.00
N PRO A 115 -12.79 -46.12 -50.66
CA PRO A 115 -12.60 -46.34 -52.08
C PRO A 115 -12.37 -47.82 -52.43
N MET A 116 -11.70 -48.58 -51.56
CA MET A 116 -11.49 -50.01 -51.75
C MET A 116 -12.82 -50.77 -51.66
N LEU A 117 -13.60 -50.50 -50.61
CA LEU A 117 -14.93 -51.11 -50.41
C LEU A 117 -15.94 -50.66 -51.47
N ALA A 118 -15.86 -49.42 -51.96
CA ALA A 118 -16.70 -48.94 -53.05
C ALA A 118 -16.44 -49.76 -54.32
N LYS A 119 -15.18 -50.09 -54.61
CA LYS A 119 -14.84 -50.95 -55.75
C LYS A 119 -15.41 -52.36 -55.59
N VAL A 120 -15.38 -52.93 -54.39
CA VAL A 120 -16.05 -54.21 -54.07
C VAL A 120 -17.53 -54.15 -54.44
N THR A 121 -18.27 -53.14 -53.96
CA THR A 121 -19.72 -53.02 -54.23
C THR A 121 -20.07 -52.80 -55.72
N VAL A 122 -19.11 -52.36 -56.54
CA VAL A 122 -19.25 -52.28 -58.00
C VAL A 122 -19.02 -53.63 -58.67
N LEU A 123 -18.06 -54.41 -58.18
CA LEU A 123 -17.72 -55.75 -58.72
C LEU A 123 -18.72 -56.81 -58.27
N ASP A 124 -19.11 -56.80 -56.99
CA ASP A 124 -20.15 -57.64 -56.42
C ASP A 124 -21.17 -56.82 -55.63
N LYS A 125 -22.35 -56.63 -56.22
CA LYS A 125 -23.48 -55.92 -55.62
C LYS A 125 -24.16 -56.69 -54.48
N LYS A 126 -23.80 -57.95 -54.23
CA LYS A 126 -24.35 -58.77 -53.14
C LYS A 126 -23.40 -58.91 -51.96
N HIS A 127 -22.24 -58.24 -51.99
CA HIS A 127 -21.22 -58.36 -50.95
C HIS A 127 -21.59 -57.62 -49.65
N ILE A 128 -22.31 -58.29 -48.75
CA ILE A 128 -22.87 -57.73 -47.50
C ILE A 128 -21.82 -57.01 -46.64
N ASN A 129 -20.67 -57.64 -46.38
CA ASN A 129 -19.64 -57.06 -45.50
C ASN A 129 -19.01 -55.79 -46.08
N ALA A 130 -19.01 -55.63 -47.42
CA ALA A 130 -18.45 -54.43 -48.03
C ALA A 130 -19.37 -53.24 -47.83
N TYR A 131 -20.68 -53.42 -48.04
CA TYR A 131 -21.68 -52.42 -47.69
C TYR A 131 -21.63 -52.08 -46.18
N LYS A 132 -21.49 -53.09 -45.32
CA LYS A 132 -21.39 -52.89 -43.87
C LYS A 132 -20.18 -52.04 -43.48
N PHE A 133 -18.96 -52.44 -43.84
CA PHE A 133 -17.76 -51.69 -43.48
C PHE A 133 -17.72 -50.30 -44.12
N LYS A 134 -18.28 -50.14 -45.33
CA LYS A 134 -18.38 -48.84 -46.00
C LYS A 134 -19.37 -47.92 -45.30
N MET A 135 -20.53 -48.44 -44.88
CA MET A 135 -21.51 -47.72 -44.06
C MET A 135 -20.89 -47.30 -42.72
N GLU A 136 -20.23 -48.21 -42.00
CA GLU A 136 -19.59 -47.92 -40.71
C GLU A 136 -18.43 -46.93 -40.85
N SER A 137 -17.65 -47.01 -41.94
CA SER A 137 -16.62 -46.02 -42.27
C SER A 137 -17.22 -44.62 -42.49
N TYR A 138 -18.35 -44.51 -43.19
CA TYR A 138 -19.04 -43.23 -43.34
C TYR A 138 -19.63 -42.72 -42.02
N ILE A 139 -20.12 -43.60 -41.14
CA ILE A 139 -20.57 -43.23 -39.79
C ILE A 139 -19.40 -42.64 -38.99
N ALA A 140 -18.23 -43.30 -39.00
CA ALA A 140 -17.05 -42.85 -38.26
C ALA A 140 -16.50 -41.51 -38.77
N LEU A 141 -16.74 -41.17 -40.04
CA LEU A 141 -16.42 -39.87 -40.64
C LEU A 141 -17.58 -38.86 -40.56
N GLU A 142 -18.66 -39.18 -39.83
CA GLU A 142 -19.87 -38.36 -39.68
C GLU A 142 -20.56 -38.00 -41.01
N GLN A 143 -20.33 -38.78 -42.06
CA GLN A 143 -20.95 -38.61 -43.38
C GLN A 143 -22.28 -39.36 -43.46
N TYR A 144 -23.24 -38.95 -42.62
CA TYR A 144 -24.49 -39.68 -42.39
C TYR A 144 -25.37 -39.87 -43.63
N ASP A 145 -25.43 -38.89 -44.55
CA ASP A 145 -26.18 -39.03 -45.80
C ASP A 145 -25.65 -40.16 -46.69
N LYS A 146 -24.32 -40.32 -46.75
CA LYS A 146 -23.69 -41.40 -47.51
C LYS A 146 -23.87 -42.73 -46.79
N ALA A 147 -23.72 -42.75 -45.47
CA ALA A 147 -24.00 -43.94 -44.66
C ALA A 147 -25.44 -44.43 -44.86
N LEU A 148 -26.42 -43.52 -44.96
CA LEU A 148 -27.83 -43.86 -45.20
C LEU A 148 -28.03 -44.60 -46.52
N ASN A 149 -27.35 -44.16 -47.59
CA ASN A 149 -27.42 -44.83 -48.90
C ASN A 149 -26.89 -46.26 -48.83
N GLU A 150 -25.72 -46.46 -48.22
CA GLU A 150 -25.14 -47.80 -48.06
C GLU A 150 -26.00 -48.68 -47.15
N SER A 151 -26.57 -48.11 -46.08
CA SER A 151 -27.46 -48.81 -45.15
C SER A 151 -28.76 -49.27 -45.83
N ASN A 152 -29.32 -48.45 -46.73
CA ASN A 152 -30.51 -48.81 -47.51
C ASN A 152 -30.23 -50.01 -48.44
N GLU A 153 -29.07 -50.06 -49.08
CA GLU A 153 -28.68 -51.23 -49.88
C GLU A 153 -28.40 -52.46 -49.00
N LEU A 154 -27.71 -52.26 -47.87
CA LEU A 154 -27.40 -53.34 -46.92
C LEU A 154 -28.66 -54.03 -46.38
N ILE A 155 -29.70 -53.27 -46.04
CA ILE A 155 -30.97 -53.82 -45.54
C ILE A 155 -31.72 -54.60 -46.63
N LYS A 156 -31.67 -54.16 -47.90
CA LYS A 156 -32.25 -54.93 -49.03
C LYS A 156 -31.58 -56.30 -49.19
N LEU A 157 -30.28 -56.38 -48.88
CA LEU A 157 -29.51 -57.63 -48.97
C LEU A 157 -29.67 -58.53 -47.74
N ASN A 158 -29.78 -57.94 -46.55
CA ASN A 158 -29.85 -58.68 -45.30
C ASN A 158 -30.60 -57.92 -44.20
N GLU A 159 -31.82 -58.35 -43.90
CA GLU A 159 -32.68 -57.76 -42.87
C GLU A 159 -32.39 -58.28 -41.45
N THR A 160 -31.34 -57.76 -40.83
CA THR A 160 -30.98 -58.10 -39.43
C THR A 160 -31.36 -56.98 -38.46
N ALA A 161 -31.51 -57.32 -37.18
CA ALA A 161 -31.72 -56.34 -36.12
C ALA A 161 -30.60 -55.28 -36.11
N GLN A 162 -29.33 -55.69 -36.21
CA GLN A 162 -28.19 -54.78 -36.22
C GLN A 162 -28.22 -53.79 -37.39
N ASN A 163 -28.62 -54.24 -38.58
CA ASN A 163 -28.68 -53.36 -39.76
C ASN A 163 -29.79 -52.31 -39.59
N TYR A 164 -30.96 -52.70 -39.08
CA TYR A 164 -32.02 -51.76 -38.74
C TYR A 164 -31.59 -50.79 -37.63
N SER A 165 -30.95 -51.26 -36.56
CA SER A 165 -30.43 -50.40 -35.50
C SER A 165 -29.42 -49.37 -36.04
N SER A 166 -28.50 -49.80 -36.92
CA SER A 166 -27.52 -48.92 -37.55
C SER A 166 -28.17 -47.86 -38.43
N ARG A 167 -29.21 -48.23 -39.21
CA ARG A 167 -29.97 -47.24 -39.99
C ARG A 167 -30.79 -46.30 -39.11
N GLY A 168 -31.33 -46.81 -38.01
CA GLY A 168 -32.00 -46.03 -36.98
C GLY A 168 -31.08 -44.95 -36.41
N PHE A 169 -29.83 -45.32 -36.09
CA PHE A 169 -28.80 -44.38 -35.64
C PHE A 169 -28.47 -43.32 -36.70
N ILE A 170 -28.27 -43.73 -37.96
CA ILE A 170 -28.02 -42.79 -39.05
C ILE A 170 -29.19 -41.81 -39.21
N ASN A 171 -30.44 -42.30 -39.17
CA ASN A 171 -31.62 -41.45 -39.28
C ASN A 171 -31.78 -40.51 -38.07
N ASP A 172 -31.42 -40.93 -36.85
CA ASP A 172 -31.39 -40.05 -35.67
C ASP A 172 -30.40 -38.89 -35.86
N LYS A 173 -29.19 -39.19 -36.35
CA LYS A 173 -28.17 -38.17 -36.64
C LYS A 173 -28.54 -37.23 -37.79
N LEU A 174 -29.40 -37.67 -38.70
CA LEU A 174 -30.00 -36.85 -39.76
C LEU A 174 -31.31 -36.17 -39.32
N GLU A 175 -31.69 -36.25 -38.04
CA GLU A 175 -32.95 -35.72 -37.48
C GLU A 175 -34.22 -36.28 -38.13
N ASN A 176 -34.11 -37.40 -38.84
CA ASN A 176 -35.22 -38.14 -39.46
C ASN A 176 -35.94 -39.02 -38.42
N TYR A 177 -36.46 -38.41 -37.34
CA TYR A 177 -36.92 -39.12 -36.15
C TYR A 177 -38.01 -40.18 -36.41
N ASN A 178 -38.95 -39.93 -37.33
CA ASN A 178 -39.98 -40.92 -37.67
C ASN A 178 -39.40 -42.18 -38.35
N GLN A 179 -38.37 -41.99 -39.17
CA GLN A 179 -37.69 -43.10 -39.84
C GLN A 179 -36.81 -43.86 -38.87
N ALA A 180 -36.09 -43.15 -38.00
CA ALA A 180 -35.32 -43.74 -36.91
C ALA A 180 -36.20 -44.56 -35.96
N GLU A 181 -37.37 -44.04 -35.57
CA GLU A 181 -38.36 -44.76 -34.77
C GLU A 181 -38.77 -46.07 -35.45
N THR A 182 -39.12 -46.01 -36.74
CA THR A 182 -39.52 -47.18 -37.53
C THR A 182 -38.43 -48.24 -37.55
N ASP A 183 -37.17 -47.82 -37.77
CA ASP A 183 -36.02 -48.71 -37.85
C ASP A 183 -35.69 -49.35 -36.49
N TYR A 184 -35.70 -48.59 -35.39
CA TYR A 184 -35.48 -49.16 -34.07
C TYR A 184 -36.59 -50.13 -33.66
N ARG A 185 -37.86 -49.84 -33.98
CA ARG A 185 -38.97 -50.79 -33.75
C ARG A 185 -38.78 -52.08 -34.53
N LYS A 186 -38.37 -52.01 -35.80
CA LYS A 186 -38.04 -53.20 -36.60
C LYS A 186 -36.84 -53.97 -36.04
N SER A 187 -35.83 -53.26 -35.53
CA SER A 187 -34.70 -53.90 -34.84
C SER A 187 -35.17 -54.69 -33.62
N ILE A 188 -36.06 -54.12 -32.80
CA ILE A 188 -36.62 -54.77 -31.60
C ILE A 188 -37.51 -55.97 -31.99
N GLU A 189 -38.27 -55.87 -33.07
CA GLU A 189 -39.07 -56.98 -33.59
C GLU A 189 -38.19 -58.17 -34.01
N LYS A 190 -37.05 -57.90 -34.67
CA LYS A 190 -36.10 -58.92 -35.14
C LYS A 190 -35.24 -59.51 -34.02
N ALA A 191 -34.99 -58.77 -32.95
CA ALA A 191 -34.22 -59.23 -31.79
C ALA A 191 -34.89 -58.77 -30.49
N SER A 192 -35.48 -59.72 -29.77
CA SER A 192 -36.08 -59.47 -28.45
C SER A 192 -34.98 -59.13 -27.42
N ASN A 193 -35.23 -58.10 -26.60
CA ASN A 193 -34.46 -57.73 -25.40
C ASN A 193 -33.09 -57.06 -25.59
N VAL A 194 -32.94 -56.16 -26.57
CA VAL A 194 -31.75 -55.29 -26.66
C VAL A 194 -32.03 -53.97 -25.94
N LYS A 195 -31.57 -53.82 -24.69
CA LYS A 195 -31.80 -52.62 -23.86
C LYS A 195 -31.26 -51.35 -24.50
N GLU A 196 -30.15 -51.47 -25.25
CA GLU A 196 -29.51 -50.40 -26.00
C GLU A 196 -30.45 -49.85 -27.07
N THR A 197 -31.14 -50.72 -27.81
CA THR A 197 -32.10 -50.33 -28.85
C THR A 197 -33.36 -49.69 -28.24
N TYR A 198 -33.83 -50.15 -27.08
CA TYR A 198 -34.94 -49.50 -26.39
C TYR A 198 -34.59 -48.08 -25.93
N VAL A 199 -33.37 -47.84 -25.45
CA VAL A 199 -32.90 -46.50 -25.10
C VAL A 199 -32.73 -45.61 -26.33
N ALA A 200 -32.17 -46.13 -27.42
CA ALA A 200 -32.05 -45.39 -28.67
C ALA A 200 -33.44 -45.00 -29.23
N LEU A 201 -34.42 -45.90 -29.13
CA LEU A 201 -35.82 -45.61 -29.45
C LEU A 201 -36.40 -44.55 -28.51
N ALA A 202 -36.16 -44.65 -27.20
CA ALA A 202 -36.64 -43.68 -26.23
C ALA A 202 -36.09 -42.28 -26.50
N ASP A 203 -34.79 -42.16 -26.79
CA ASP A 203 -34.12 -40.90 -27.12
C ASP A 203 -34.74 -40.26 -28.38
N VAL A 204 -34.91 -41.03 -29.46
CA VAL A 204 -35.57 -40.55 -30.68
C VAL A 204 -37.01 -40.11 -30.42
N LEU A 205 -37.77 -40.87 -29.64
CA LEU A 205 -39.14 -40.51 -29.27
C LEU A 205 -39.18 -39.24 -28.40
N PHE A 206 -38.19 -39.04 -27.53
CA PHE A 206 -38.06 -37.83 -26.72
C PHE A 206 -37.76 -36.61 -27.61
N LYS A 207 -36.78 -36.70 -28.52
CA LYS A 207 -36.48 -35.66 -29.52
C LYS A 207 -37.68 -35.34 -30.42
N ALA A 208 -38.46 -36.37 -30.78
CA ALA A 208 -39.72 -36.23 -31.52
C ALA A 208 -40.90 -35.72 -30.65
N LYS A 209 -40.68 -35.39 -29.38
CA LYS A 209 -41.68 -34.94 -28.39
C LYS A 209 -42.83 -35.94 -28.15
N LYS A 210 -42.62 -37.23 -28.44
CA LYS A 210 -43.54 -38.34 -28.18
C LYS A 210 -43.31 -38.93 -26.78
N TYR A 211 -43.48 -38.10 -25.76
CA TYR A 211 -43.08 -38.38 -24.37
C TYR A 211 -43.68 -39.68 -23.78
N ASP A 212 -44.97 -39.96 -24.00
CA ASP A 212 -45.59 -41.17 -23.45
C ASP A 212 -45.03 -42.46 -24.05
N GLN A 213 -44.72 -42.43 -25.35
CA GLN A 213 -44.10 -43.59 -26.01
C GLN A 213 -42.65 -43.75 -25.59
N SER A 214 -41.93 -42.64 -25.41
CA SER A 214 -40.56 -42.62 -24.91
C SER A 214 -40.48 -43.22 -23.49
N LEU A 215 -41.42 -42.87 -22.60
CA LEU A 215 -41.55 -43.47 -21.27
C LEU A 215 -41.72 -44.99 -21.31
N ILE A 216 -42.57 -45.49 -22.21
CA ILE A 216 -42.76 -46.94 -22.40
C ILE A 216 -41.44 -47.60 -22.79
N ALA A 217 -40.71 -47.02 -23.75
CA ALA A 217 -39.42 -47.56 -24.20
C ALA A 217 -38.36 -47.54 -23.07
N CYS A 218 -38.26 -46.46 -22.29
CA CYS A 218 -37.40 -46.41 -21.09
C CYS A 218 -37.77 -47.50 -20.08
N ASN A 219 -39.07 -47.72 -19.83
CA ASN A 219 -39.53 -48.75 -18.90
C ASN A 219 -39.20 -50.16 -19.38
N GLN A 220 -39.23 -50.42 -20.70
CA GLN A 220 -38.78 -51.69 -21.27
C GLN A 220 -37.28 -51.89 -21.05
N ALA A 221 -36.46 -50.87 -21.32
CA ALA A 221 -35.01 -50.93 -21.05
C ALA A 221 -34.71 -51.18 -19.57
N LEU A 222 -35.39 -50.48 -18.66
CA LEU A 222 -35.23 -50.62 -17.22
C LEU A 222 -35.83 -51.90 -16.64
N GLY A 223 -36.76 -52.53 -17.35
CA GLY A 223 -37.24 -53.88 -17.05
C GLY A 223 -36.18 -54.95 -17.32
N ILE A 224 -35.29 -54.72 -18.29
CA ILE A 224 -34.15 -55.58 -18.60
C ILE A 224 -32.98 -55.29 -17.66
N ASP A 225 -32.64 -54.01 -17.46
CA ASP A 225 -31.57 -53.56 -16.58
C ASP A 225 -32.00 -52.31 -15.80
N SER A 226 -32.36 -52.51 -14.54
CA SER A 226 -32.90 -51.44 -13.67
C SER A 226 -31.88 -50.36 -13.31
N LYS A 227 -30.58 -50.58 -13.57
CA LYS A 227 -29.49 -49.64 -13.32
C LYS A 227 -28.97 -48.99 -14.60
N TYR A 228 -29.69 -49.14 -15.72
CA TYR A 228 -29.24 -48.59 -16.99
C TYR A 228 -29.33 -47.05 -17.00
N LYS A 229 -28.15 -46.42 -16.95
CA LYS A 229 -27.98 -44.99 -16.69
C LYS A 229 -28.70 -44.13 -17.74
N GLU A 230 -28.54 -44.47 -19.00
CA GLU A 230 -29.07 -43.74 -20.15
C GLU A 230 -30.60 -43.76 -20.15
N ALA A 231 -31.21 -44.89 -19.76
CA ALA A 231 -32.66 -45.00 -19.65
C ALA A 231 -33.21 -44.14 -18.50
N LEU A 232 -32.55 -44.13 -17.32
CA LEU A 232 -32.93 -43.27 -16.20
C LEU A 232 -32.78 -41.79 -16.54
N TRP A 233 -31.70 -41.44 -17.24
CA TRP A 233 -31.43 -40.07 -17.69
C TRP A 233 -32.55 -39.55 -18.61
N ILE A 234 -32.82 -40.26 -19.71
CA ILE A 234 -33.89 -39.89 -20.65
C ILE A 234 -35.25 -39.85 -19.92
N ARG A 235 -35.53 -40.84 -19.07
CA ARG A 235 -36.80 -40.88 -18.33
C ARG A 235 -36.95 -39.69 -17.39
N SER A 236 -35.87 -39.26 -16.74
CA SER A 236 -35.86 -38.07 -15.89
C SER A 236 -36.17 -36.79 -16.68
N GLN A 237 -35.61 -36.65 -17.89
CA GLN A 237 -35.90 -35.51 -18.77
C GLN A 237 -37.37 -35.50 -19.20
N ILE A 238 -37.93 -36.65 -19.55
CA ILE A 238 -39.36 -36.74 -19.88
C ILE A 238 -40.22 -36.32 -18.69
N TYR A 239 -39.91 -36.80 -17.49
CA TYR A 239 -40.65 -36.40 -16.29
C TYR A 239 -40.56 -34.90 -16.04
N LYS A 240 -39.39 -34.28 -16.23
CA LYS A 240 -39.22 -32.83 -16.16
C LYS A 240 -40.06 -32.09 -17.21
N GLU A 241 -40.07 -32.53 -18.47
CA GLU A 241 -40.93 -31.94 -19.52
C GLU A 241 -42.43 -32.10 -19.22
N LYS A 242 -42.81 -33.11 -18.43
CA LYS A 242 -44.17 -33.31 -17.91
C LYS A 242 -44.42 -32.62 -16.57
N ILE A 243 -43.46 -31.85 -16.04
CA ILE A 243 -43.50 -31.14 -14.75
C ILE A 243 -43.68 -32.11 -13.55
N ASP A 244 -43.33 -33.39 -13.74
CA ASP A 244 -43.26 -34.40 -12.67
C ASP A 244 -41.84 -34.42 -12.07
N TYR A 245 -41.48 -33.31 -11.41
CA TYR A 245 -40.17 -33.17 -10.76
C TYR A 245 -39.86 -34.29 -9.76
N PRO A 246 -40.80 -34.78 -8.90
CA PRO A 246 -40.51 -35.87 -7.98
C PRO A 246 -40.03 -37.15 -8.67
N SER A 247 -40.68 -37.56 -9.77
CA SER A 247 -40.24 -38.73 -10.53
C SER A 247 -38.90 -38.49 -11.23
N ALA A 248 -38.69 -37.29 -11.78
CA ALA A 248 -37.42 -36.91 -12.42
C ALA A 248 -36.24 -36.96 -11.43
N ILE A 249 -36.42 -36.33 -10.26
CA ILE A 249 -35.43 -36.30 -9.15
C ILE A 249 -35.15 -37.71 -8.64
N ASN A 250 -36.16 -38.58 -8.52
CA ASN A 250 -35.99 -39.96 -8.07
C ASN A 250 -35.10 -40.76 -9.04
N ASP A 251 -35.27 -40.60 -10.35
CA ASP A 251 -34.44 -41.31 -11.33
C ASP A 251 -32.99 -40.82 -11.33
N LEU A 252 -32.76 -39.51 -11.26
CA LEU A 252 -31.39 -38.97 -11.08
C LEU A 252 -30.77 -39.41 -9.75
N SER A 253 -31.57 -39.51 -8.68
CA SER A 253 -31.10 -40.00 -7.38
C SER A 253 -30.67 -41.46 -7.45
N LYS A 254 -31.39 -42.31 -8.20
CA LYS A 254 -30.96 -43.69 -8.46
C LYS A 254 -29.63 -43.73 -9.20
N MET A 255 -29.45 -42.89 -10.22
CA MET A 255 -28.18 -42.81 -10.97
C MET A 255 -27.01 -42.47 -10.05
N ILE A 256 -27.17 -41.46 -9.20
CA ILE A 256 -26.13 -40.98 -8.28
C ILE A 256 -25.71 -42.07 -7.27
N ILE A 257 -26.60 -43.00 -6.88
CA ILE A 257 -26.24 -44.10 -5.97
C ILE A 257 -25.13 -44.98 -6.54
N PHE A 258 -25.10 -45.21 -7.85
CA PHE A 258 -24.09 -46.05 -8.49
C PHE A 258 -23.06 -45.28 -9.34
N ALA A 259 -23.23 -43.96 -9.48
CA ALA A 259 -22.27 -43.04 -10.10
C ALA A 259 -22.10 -41.79 -9.20
N PRO A 260 -21.42 -41.90 -8.05
CA PRO A 260 -21.38 -40.84 -7.03
C PRO A 260 -20.54 -39.60 -7.41
N ASP A 261 -19.79 -39.68 -8.51
CA ASP A 261 -18.95 -38.59 -9.01
C ASP A 261 -19.47 -38.04 -10.36
N ASP A 262 -20.70 -38.41 -10.75
CA ASP A 262 -21.37 -37.93 -11.96
C ASP A 262 -21.87 -36.49 -11.77
N LYS A 263 -21.04 -35.52 -12.15
CA LYS A 263 -21.35 -34.10 -11.99
C LYS A 263 -22.57 -33.67 -12.82
N GLU A 264 -22.78 -34.26 -13.99
CA GLU A 264 -23.92 -33.98 -14.85
C GLU A 264 -25.24 -34.40 -14.20
N ALA A 265 -25.26 -35.56 -13.52
CA ALA A 265 -26.44 -36.01 -12.77
C ALA A 265 -26.77 -35.11 -11.57
N PHE A 266 -25.76 -34.67 -10.80
CA PHE A 266 -25.95 -33.69 -9.73
C PHE A 266 -26.45 -32.35 -10.27
N PHE A 267 -25.85 -31.84 -11.33
CA PHE A 267 -26.24 -30.56 -11.93
C PHE A 267 -27.69 -30.60 -12.41
N ALA A 268 -28.08 -31.64 -13.16
CA ALA A 268 -29.46 -31.82 -13.61
C ALA A 268 -30.46 -31.94 -12.44
N ARG A 269 -30.10 -32.68 -11.38
CA ARG A 269 -30.97 -32.81 -10.21
C ARG A 269 -31.09 -31.50 -9.43
N GLY A 270 -30.00 -30.74 -9.34
CA GLY A 270 -29.99 -29.38 -8.81
C GLY A 270 -30.92 -28.45 -9.57
N LEU A 271 -30.91 -28.49 -10.91
CA LEU A 271 -31.85 -27.74 -11.75
C LEU A 271 -33.30 -28.15 -11.48
N TYR A 272 -33.58 -29.46 -11.40
CA TYR A 272 -34.94 -29.94 -11.13
C TYR A 272 -35.42 -29.57 -9.72
N TYR A 273 -34.54 -29.60 -8.71
CA TYR A 273 -34.85 -29.08 -7.39
C TYR A 273 -35.13 -27.58 -7.41
N GLN A 274 -34.35 -26.80 -8.17
CA GLN A 274 -34.56 -25.36 -8.31
C GLN A 274 -35.91 -25.05 -8.98
N GLU A 275 -36.25 -25.71 -10.09
CA GLU A 275 -37.54 -25.56 -10.77
C GLU A 275 -38.72 -26.06 -9.92
N PHE A 276 -38.48 -27.01 -9.00
CA PHE A 276 -39.44 -27.49 -8.02
C PHE A 276 -39.48 -26.66 -6.72
N ASN A 277 -38.85 -25.48 -6.69
CA ASN A 277 -38.74 -24.57 -5.53
C ASN A 277 -38.11 -25.20 -4.28
N GLN A 278 -37.31 -26.26 -4.43
CA GLN A 278 -36.53 -26.89 -3.37
C GLN A 278 -35.09 -26.37 -3.37
N HIS A 279 -34.94 -25.06 -3.18
CA HIS A 279 -33.66 -24.35 -3.31
C HIS A 279 -32.56 -24.87 -2.38
N GLN A 280 -32.88 -25.33 -1.16
CA GLN A 280 -31.86 -25.89 -0.26
C GLN A 280 -31.26 -27.19 -0.80
N SER A 281 -32.07 -28.05 -1.42
CA SER A 281 -31.61 -29.28 -2.08
C SER A 281 -30.79 -28.95 -3.33
N ALA A 282 -31.24 -27.96 -4.11
CA ALA A 282 -30.50 -27.48 -5.28
C ALA A 282 -29.10 -26.95 -4.90
N ILE A 283 -29.00 -26.16 -3.83
CA ILE A 283 -27.72 -25.65 -3.31
C ILE A 283 -26.77 -26.79 -2.95
N ASN A 284 -27.27 -27.86 -2.34
CA ASN A 284 -26.45 -29.03 -1.97
C ASN A 284 -25.88 -29.70 -3.22
N ASP A 285 -26.72 -29.91 -4.24
CA ASP A 285 -26.30 -30.54 -5.49
C ASP A 285 -25.32 -29.66 -6.28
N PHE A 286 -25.58 -28.36 -6.43
CA PHE A 286 -24.64 -27.44 -7.08
C PHE A 286 -23.33 -27.31 -6.30
N SER A 287 -23.37 -27.36 -4.96
CA SER A 287 -22.15 -27.39 -4.15
C SER A 287 -21.35 -28.67 -4.37
N LYS A 288 -22.01 -29.82 -4.57
CA LYS A 288 -21.34 -31.07 -4.96
C LYS A 288 -20.71 -30.94 -6.34
N VAL A 289 -21.38 -30.35 -7.32
CA VAL A 289 -20.81 -30.05 -8.65
C VAL A 289 -19.56 -29.18 -8.52
N ILE A 290 -19.62 -28.08 -7.76
CA ILE A 290 -18.48 -27.17 -7.53
C ILE A 290 -17.32 -27.88 -6.81
N SER A 291 -17.62 -28.82 -5.90
CA SER A 291 -16.58 -29.61 -5.22
C SER A 291 -15.87 -30.59 -6.15
N LEU A 292 -16.55 -31.07 -7.19
CA LEU A 292 -15.99 -31.95 -8.21
C LEU A 292 -15.29 -31.16 -9.33
N ASP A 293 -15.79 -29.95 -9.62
CA ASP A 293 -15.34 -29.07 -10.69
C ASP A 293 -15.47 -27.60 -10.27
N SER A 294 -14.41 -27.07 -9.67
CA SER A 294 -14.37 -25.68 -9.18
C SER A 294 -14.42 -24.61 -10.27
N GLN A 295 -14.28 -24.99 -11.55
CA GLN A 295 -14.32 -24.08 -12.69
C GLN A 295 -15.70 -24.08 -13.37
N ASN A 296 -16.67 -24.83 -12.84
CA ASN A 296 -18.02 -24.87 -13.39
C ASN A 296 -18.80 -23.59 -13.04
N ALA A 297 -18.68 -22.57 -13.90
CA ALA A 297 -19.35 -21.29 -13.73
C ALA A 297 -20.88 -21.47 -13.60
N LEU A 298 -21.51 -22.29 -14.44
CA LEU A 298 -22.97 -22.49 -14.40
C LEU A 298 -23.46 -22.99 -13.03
N ALA A 299 -22.69 -23.85 -12.35
CA ALA A 299 -23.05 -24.31 -11.01
C ALA A 299 -23.06 -23.15 -9.99
N TYR A 300 -22.13 -22.19 -10.08
CA TYR A 300 -22.17 -20.96 -9.28
C TYR A 300 -23.39 -20.11 -9.62
N PHE A 301 -23.70 -19.90 -10.90
CA PHE A 301 -24.88 -19.12 -11.32
C PHE A 301 -26.19 -19.68 -10.76
N HIS A 302 -26.42 -20.98 -10.89
CA HIS A 302 -27.65 -21.61 -10.40
C HIS A 302 -27.69 -21.70 -8.87
N ARG A 303 -26.54 -21.88 -8.20
CA ARG A 303 -26.46 -21.82 -6.75
C ARG A 303 -26.72 -20.41 -6.23
N ALA A 304 -26.23 -19.37 -6.91
CA ALA A 304 -26.51 -17.97 -6.58
C ALA A 304 -28.01 -17.68 -6.59
N LYS A 305 -28.69 -18.05 -7.69
CA LYS A 305 -30.16 -17.94 -7.81
C LYS A 305 -30.88 -18.66 -6.67
N SER A 306 -30.44 -19.88 -6.33
CA SER A 306 -31.07 -20.63 -5.23
C SER A 306 -30.80 -20.02 -3.86
N ASN A 307 -29.59 -19.50 -3.61
CA ASN A 307 -29.23 -18.77 -2.39
C ASN A 307 -30.08 -17.49 -2.24
N GLU A 308 -30.33 -16.80 -3.35
CA GLU A 308 -31.15 -15.60 -3.41
C GLU A 308 -32.61 -15.87 -3.01
N GLU A 309 -33.22 -16.92 -3.56
CA GLU A 309 -34.61 -17.33 -3.26
C GLU A 309 -34.81 -17.70 -1.78
N ILE A 310 -33.77 -18.19 -1.11
CA ILE A 310 -33.80 -18.47 0.33
C ILE A 310 -33.21 -17.35 1.18
N THR A 311 -33.06 -16.15 0.62
CA THR A 311 -32.61 -14.91 1.28
C THR A 311 -31.18 -14.93 1.83
N GLN A 312 -30.33 -15.85 1.35
CA GLN A 312 -28.91 -15.90 1.67
C GLN A 312 -28.10 -14.97 0.74
N TYR A 313 -28.43 -13.67 0.76
CA TYR A 313 -27.92 -12.68 -0.21
C TYR A 313 -26.40 -12.58 -0.25
N ALA A 314 -25.71 -12.62 0.90
CA ALA A 314 -24.24 -12.60 0.93
C ALA A 314 -23.60 -13.77 0.16
N LYS A 315 -24.19 -14.97 0.24
CA LYS A 315 -23.71 -16.12 -0.52
C LYS A 315 -24.10 -16.03 -1.99
N ALA A 316 -25.28 -15.48 -2.30
CA ALA A 316 -25.70 -15.23 -3.67
C ALA A 316 -24.75 -14.25 -4.37
N ILE A 317 -24.38 -13.15 -3.70
CA ILE A 317 -23.40 -12.17 -4.20
C ILE A 317 -22.06 -12.85 -4.48
N ALA A 318 -21.54 -13.64 -3.54
CA ALA A 318 -20.27 -14.36 -3.71
C ALA A 318 -20.31 -15.33 -4.90
N ASP A 319 -21.41 -16.08 -5.06
CA ASP A 319 -21.58 -17.01 -6.18
C ASP A 319 -21.75 -16.27 -7.53
N TYR A 320 -22.48 -15.15 -7.57
CA TYR A 320 -22.60 -14.31 -8.76
C TYR A 320 -21.26 -13.67 -9.16
N GLN A 321 -20.44 -13.26 -8.20
CA GLN A 321 -19.06 -12.80 -8.45
C GLN A 321 -18.19 -13.93 -9.01
N ALA A 322 -18.24 -15.12 -8.40
CA ALA A 322 -17.51 -16.28 -8.91
C ALA A 322 -17.94 -16.65 -10.35
N TYR A 323 -19.23 -16.54 -10.67
CA TYR A 323 -19.69 -16.68 -12.05
C TYR A 323 -19.06 -15.64 -12.99
N ALA A 324 -19.05 -14.37 -12.57
CA ALA A 324 -18.51 -13.28 -13.37
C ALA A 324 -17.01 -13.44 -13.65
N ASP A 325 -16.26 -14.01 -12.70
CA ASP A 325 -14.82 -14.25 -12.82
C ASP A 325 -14.49 -15.47 -13.70
N LEU A 326 -15.30 -16.53 -13.63
CA LEU A 326 -15.03 -17.81 -14.30
C LEU A 326 -15.63 -17.92 -15.70
N SER A 327 -16.65 -17.13 -16.03
CA SER A 327 -17.38 -17.26 -17.30
C SER A 327 -16.56 -16.79 -18.52
N ASP A 328 -16.65 -17.53 -19.62
CA ASP A 328 -16.05 -17.12 -20.89
C ASP A 328 -16.84 -15.96 -21.51
N LYS A 329 -16.24 -14.78 -21.53
CA LYS A 329 -16.86 -13.55 -22.04
C LYS A 329 -17.16 -13.60 -23.55
N ASN A 330 -16.61 -14.57 -24.28
CA ASN A 330 -16.89 -14.73 -25.71
C ASN A 330 -18.11 -15.62 -25.98
N ASP A 331 -18.50 -16.46 -25.02
CA ASP A 331 -19.65 -17.35 -25.14
C ASP A 331 -20.98 -16.58 -25.13
N ALA A 332 -21.93 -17.01 -25.97
CA ALA A 332 -23.19 -16.29 -26.16
C ALA A 332 -24.15 -16.47 -24.98
N GLU A 333 -24.21 -17.69 -24.42
CA GLU A 333 -25.02 -18.00 -23.25
C GLU A 333 -24.45 -17.31 -22.00
N ALA A 334 -23.12 -17.29 -21.87
CA ALA A 334 -22.46 -16.55 -20.80
C ALA A 334 -22.76 -15.05 -20.82
N LYS A 335 -22.89 -14.43 -22.01
CA LYS A 335 -23.29 -13.02 -22.12
C LYS A 335 -24.70 -12.77 -21.60
N GLU A 336 -25.65 -13.64 -21.91
CA GLU A 336 -27.03 -13.52 -21.41
C GLU A 336 -27.07 -13.62 -19.89
N HIS A 337 -26.43 -14.65 -19.33
CA HIS A 337 -26.30 -14.80 -17.88
C HIS A 337 -25.56 -13.62 -17.23
N MET A 338 -24.53 -13.07 -17.86
CA MET A 338 -23.78 -11.94 -17.35
C MET A 338 -24.65 -10.68 -17.20
N GLU A 339 -25.59 -10.43 -18.12
CA GLU A 339 -26.52 -9.31 -17.98
C GLU A 339 -27.45 -9.50 -16.77
N VAL A 340 -27.91 -10.74 -16.52
CA VAL A 340 -28.66 -11.08 -15.30
C VAL A 340 -27.79 -10.87 -14.07
N VAL A 341 -26.55 -11.38 -14.07
CA VAL A 341 -25.62 -11.28 -12.94
C VAL A 341 -25.32 -9.82 -12.59
N LYS A 342 -25.00 -8.97 -13.57
CA LYS A 342 -24.77 -7.54 -13.34
C LYS A 342 -25.99 -6.87 -12.69
N SER A 343 -27.19 -7.13 -13.21
CA SER A 343 -28.42 -6.58 -12.64
C SER A 343 -28.68 -7.09 -11.22
N ARG A 344 -28.48 -8.39 -10.96
CA ARG A 344 -28.65 -8.95 -9.62
C ARG A 344 -27.61 -8.43 -8.64
N LEU A 345 -26.34 -8.32 -9.02
CA LEU A 345 -25.31 -7.73 -8.16
C LEU A 345 -25.62 -6.27 -7.84
N TYR A 346 -26.10 -5.49 -8.82
CA TYR A 346 -26.54 -4.12 -8.57
C TYR A 346 -27.67 -4.09 -7.51
N GLU A 347 -28.74 -4.87 -7.69
CA GLU A 347 -29.87 -4.89 -6.76
C GLU A 347 -29.54 -5.50 -5.38
N LEU A 348 -28.69 -6.53 -5.33
CA LEU A 348 -28.32 -7.21 -4.08
C LEU A 348 -27.34 -6.41 -3.23
N ASN A 349 -26.48 -5.61 -3.86
CA ASN A 349 -25.59 -4.68 -3.17
C ASN A 349 -26.27 -3.32 -2.91
N ARG A 350 -27.52 -3.13 -3.37
CA ARG A 350 -28.25 -1.87 -3.20
C ARG A 350 -28.42 -1.55 -1.73
N GLU A 351 -27.96 -0.36 -1.39
CA GLU A 351 -28.07 0.19 -0.05
C GLU A 351 -28.83 1.54 -0.10
N GLY A 352 -29.17 2.06 1.07
CA GLY A 352 -30.02 3.26 1.21
C GLY A 352 -29.41 4.35 2.08
N ASN A 353 -28.16 4.18 2.48
CA ASN A 353 -27.40 5.18 3.20
C ASN A 353 -26.98 6.25 2.20
N LYS A 354 -26.79 7.46 2.71
CA LYS A 354 -26.28 8.56 1.88
C LYS A 354 -24.76 8.59 2.02
N PRO A 355 -24.04 8.98 0.97
CA PRO A 355 -22.62 9.28 1.06
C PRO A 355 -22.35 10.24 2.22
N ASN A 356 -21.30 9.95 2.99
CA ASN A 356 -20.85 10.82 4.07
C ASN A 356 -19.70 11.70 3.58
N LEU A 357 -19.82 13.00 3.81
CA LEU A 357 -18.82 14.01 3.43
C LEU A 357 -18.14 14.55 4.68
N THR A 358 -16.82 14.68 4.63
CA THR A 358 -16.06 15.33 5.70
C THR A 358 -15.05 16.29 5.09
N PHE A 359 -15.09 17.56 5.52
CA PHE A 359 -14.09 18.56 5.14
C PHE A 359 -12.92 18.56 6.13
N PHE A 360 -11.69 18.58 5.58
CA PHE A 360 -10.44 18.71 6.34
C PHE A 360 -9.93 20.15 6.37
N GLU A 361 -10.16 20.90 5.29
CA GLU A 361 -9.68 22.27 5.14
C GLU A 361 -10.65 23.05 4.25
N PRO A 362 -11.33 24.09 4.76
CA PRO A 362 -11.51 24.40 6.18
C PRO A 362 -12.36 23.32 6.87
N VAL A 363 -12.13 23.10 8.17
CA VAL A 363 -12.90 22.12 8.98
C VAL A 363 -14.34 22.61 9.15
N GLU A 364 -15.30 21.70 8.99
CA GLU A 364 -16.72 21.95 9.24
C GLU A 364 -17.00 22.29 10.71
N ARG A 365 -17.74 23.38 10.93
CA ARG A 365 -18.23 23.84 12.25
C ARG A 365 -19.72 23.53 12.42
N GLU A 366 -20.20 23.62 13.67
CA GLU A 366 -21.62 23.42 14.00
C GLU A 366 -22.55 24.24 13.09
N GLY A 367 -23.64 23.60 12.63
CA GLY A 367 -24.60 24.22 11.73
C GLY A 367 -24.16 24.30 10.26
N ASN A 368 -23.30 23.39 9.80
CA ASN A 368 -22.75 23.32 8.45
C ASN A 368 -22.06 24.64 8.05
N SER A 369 -21.16 25.15 8.90
CA SER A 369 -20.43 26.39 8.63
C SER A 369 -18.98 26.09 8.26
N LEU A 370 -18.47 26.77 7.23
CA LEU A 370 -17.07 26.75 6.83
C LEU A 370 -16.51 28.16 7.03
N ASN A 371 -15.47 28.27 7.86
CA ASN A 371 -14.80 29.55 8.06
C ASN A 371 -13.85 29.82 6.89
N VAL A 372 -13.94 31.02 6.33
CA VAL A 372 -13.10 31.48 5.22
C VAL A 372 -12.53 32.85 5.55
N VAL A 373 -11.35 33.16 5.02
CA VAL A 373 -10.70 34.47 5.20
C VAL A 373 -11.67 35.58 4.79
N GLU A 374 -11.72 36.66 5.57
CA GLU A 374 -12.66 37.77 5.41
C GLU A 374 -12.75 38.27 3.95
N ASP A 375 -11.61 38.54 3.32
CA ASP A 375 -11.50 39.02 1.94
C ASP A 375 -11.23 37.91 0.90
N ALA A 376 -11.50 36.63 1.22
CA ALA A 376 -11.27 35.53 0.28
C ALA A 376 -12.10 35.69 -1.00
N VAL A 377 -11.40 35.76 -2.14
CA VAL A 377 -11.96 35.63 -3.49
C VAL A 377 -12.06 34.15 -3.89
N GLU A 378 -11.10 33.34 -3.46
CA GLU A 378 -11.06 31.91 -3.69
C GLU A 378 -10.86 31.16 -2.37
N VAL A 379 -11.48 29.99 -2.25
CA VAL A 379 -11.24 29.05 -1.15
C VAL A 379 -10.88 27.69 -1.73
N THR A 380 -9.86 27.05 -1.16
CA THR A 380 -9.56 25.65 -1.45
C THR A 380 -10.25 24.78 -0.41
N LEU A 381 -11.13 23.90 -0.87
CA LEU A 381 -11.80 22.90 -0.04
C LEU A 381 -11.10 21.56 -0.23
N LYS A 382 -10.69 20.95 0.88
CA LYS A 382 -10.20 19.56 0.92
C LYS A 382 -11.14 18.73 1.76
N GLY A 383 -11.48 17.55 1.28
CA GLY A 383 -12.36 16.65 2.01
C GLY A 383 -12.30 15.22 1.52
N LYS A 384 -13.12 14.38 2.14
CA LYS A 384 -13.26 12.95 1.85
C LYS A 384 -14.73 12.58 1.76
N ILE A 385 -15.06 11.75 0.78
CA ILE A 385 -16.39 11.16 0.61
C ILE A 385 -16.31 9.67 0.89
N THR A 386 -16.99 9.19 1.92
CA THR A 386 -17.05 7.76 2.24
C THR A 386 -18.45 7.25 2.04
N ASP A 387 -18.58 6.11 1.37
CA ASP A 387 -19.84 5.40 1.24
C ASP A 387 -19.61 3.87 1.17
N GLN A 388 -20.67 3.09 1.37
CA GLN A 388 -20.62 1.63 1.21
C GLN A 388 -20.59 1.22 -0.26
N SER A 389 -21.07 2.09 -1.14
CA SER A 389 -21.13 1.92 -2.57
C SER A 389 -20.26 2.93 -3.31
N ASP A 390 -20.06 2.70 -4.60
CA ASP A 390 -19.26 3.60 -5.42
C ASP A 390 -19.96 4.97 -5.59
N ILE A 391 -19.18 6.04 -5.63
CA ILE A 391 -19.70 7.39 -5.83
C ILE A 391 -19.99 7.62 -7.31
N GLN A 392 -21.24 7.96 -7.65
CA GLN A 392 -21.65 8.29 -9.02
C GLN A 392 -21.19 9.69 -9.40
N TYR A 393 -21.41 10.68 -8.53
CA TYR A 393 -20.93 12.04 -8.72
C TYR A 393 -20.80 12.79 -7.40
N ALA A 394 -19.92 13.79 -7.39
CA ALA A 394 -19.84 14.80 -6.34
C ALA A 394 -19.73 16.19 -6.98
N LYS A 395 -20.56 17.12 -6.54
CA LYS A 395 -20.60 18.50 -7.02
C LYS A 395 -20.56 19.47 -5.86
N ILE A 396 -19.70 20.48 -5.97
CA ILE A 396 -19.63 21.59 -5.02
C ILE A 396 -19.86 22.88 -5.79
N ASP A 397 -20.93 23.59 -5.44
CA ASP A 397 -21.46 24.77 -6.12
C ASP A 397 -21.68 24.58 -7.63
N GLY A 398 -22.12 23.37 -8.00
CA GLY A 398 -22.34 22.96 -9.38
C GLY A 398 -21.09 22.56 -10.16
N VAL A 399 -19.90 22.66 -9.56
CA VAL A 399 -18.63 22.23 -10.15
C VAL A 399 -18.38 20.77 -9.81
N ASP A 400 -18.03 19.96 -10.82
CA ASP A 400 -17.67 18.56 -10.63
C ASP A 400 -16.39 18.43 -9.81
N VAL A 401 -16.43 17.56 -8.80
CA VAL A 401 -15.29 17.24 -7.95
C VAL A 401 -14.52 16.09 -8.60
N ALA A 402 -13.25 16.33 -8.93
CA ALA A 402 -12.36 15.28 -9.36
C ALA A 402 -11.78 14.55 -8.14
N PHE A 403 -11.80 13.22 -8.20
CA PHE A 403 -11.15 12.36 -7.22
C PHE A 403 -9.72 12.06 -7.69
N ASP A 404 -8.76 12.01 -6.77
CA ASP A 404 -7.38 11.65 -7.09
C ASP A 404 -7.33 10.18 -7.52
N GLU A 405 -7.03 9.90 -8.80
CA GLU A 405 -6.99 8.55 -9.39
C GLU A 405 -6.01 7.59 -8.69
N ASN A 406 -5.09 8.10 -7.85
CA ASN A 406 -4.13 7.30 -7.09
C ASN A 406 -4.53 7.05 -5.63
N ALA A 407 -5.65 7.61 -5.15
CA ALA A 407 -6.08 7.47 -3.76
C ALA A 407 -7.25 6.50 -3.65
N GLU A 408 -7.07 5.36 -2.97
CA GLU A 408 -8.13 4.44 -2.51
C GLU A 408 -9.15 5.11 -1.54
N ASN A 409 -9.14 6.44 -1.42
CA ASN A 409 -9.72 7.18 -0.31
C ASN A 409 -10.81 8.19 -0.69
N ASN A 410 -11.22 8.33 -1.96
CA ASN A 410 -12.25 9.30 -2.37
C ASN A 410 -12.01 10.70 -1.77
N GLU A 411 -10.75 11.08 -1.66
CA GLU A 411 -10.32 12.40 -1.20
C GLU A 411 -10.31 13.35 -2.39
N PHE A 412 -10.65 14.61 -2.12
CA PHE A 412 -10.71 15.63 -3.16
C PHE A 412 -10.11 16.95 -2.68
N THR A 413 -9.62 17.72 -3.64
CA THR A 413 -9.23 19.11 -3.46
C THR A 413 -9.87 19.92 -4.58
N ILE A 414 -10.64 20.95 -4.22
CA ILE A 414 -11.28 21.84 -5.20
C ILE A 414 -11.10 23.29 -4.78
N THR A 415 -10.73 24.15 -5.72
CA THR A 415 -10.67 25.59 -5.51
C THR A 415 -11.90 26.24 -6.11
N LEU A 416 -12.61 27.02 -5.30
CA LEU A 416 -13.86 27.67 -5.67
C LEU A 416 -13.73 29.17 -5.54
N ASN A 417 -14.26 29.90 -6.52
CA ASN A 417 -14.47 31.33 -6.37
C ASN A 417 -15.65 31.56 -5.42
N VAL A 418 -15.37 32.23 -4.29
CA VAL A 418 -16.32 32.56 -3.24
C VAL A 418 -16.52 34.06 -3.07
N ALA A 419 -16.06 34.89 -4.00
CA ALA A 419 -16.23 36.34 -3.93
C ALA A 419 -17.73 36.71 -3.81
N GLY A 420 -18.08 37.39 -2.72
CA GLY A 420 -19.46 37.80 -2.44
C GLY A 420 -20.45 36.66 -2.15
N LYS A 421 -19.98 35.42 -2.02
CA LYS A 421 -20.85 34.29 -1.64
C LYS A 421 -20.95 34.18 -0.12
N GLU A 422 -22.16 33.87 0.34
CA GLU A 422 -22.47 33.57 1.75
C GLU A 422 -22.65 32.07 2.01
N THR A 423 -22.81 31.27 0.96
CA THR A 423 -23.03 29.83 1.06
C THR A 423 -22.35 29.08 -0.08
N VAL A 424 -22.14 27.78 0.13
CA VAL A 424 -21.70 26.80 -0.87
C VAL A 424 -22.66 25.62 -0.83
N SER A 425 -23.19 25.22 -1.98
CA SER A 425 -24.03 24.02 -2.08
C SER A 425 -23.18 22.79 -2.35
N VAL A 426 -23.51 21.66 -1.71
CA VAL A 426 -22.83 20.38 -1.95
C VAL A 426 -23.88 19.32 -2.26
N ALA A 427 -23.63 18.56 -3.32
CA ALA A 427 -24.45 17.42 -3.72
C ALA A 427 -23.56 16.23 -4.07
N VAL A 428 -23.70 15.13 -3.34
CA VAL A 428 -22.98 13.87 -3.58
C VAL A 428 -24.00 12.76 -3.75
N ALA A 429 -23.86 11.95 -4.79
CA ALA A 429 -24.69 10.79 -5.03
C ALA A 429 -23.84 9.55 -5.28
N ASP A 430 -24.29 8.43 -4.75
CA ASP A 430 -23.74 7.12 -5.07
C ASP A 430 -24.37 6.52 -6.35
N VAL A 431 -23.90 5.33 -6.73
CA VAL A 431 -24.44 4.54 -7.86
C VAL A 431 -25.90 4.13 -7.70
N TYR A 432 -26.46 4.20 -6.48
CA TYR A 432 -27.86 3.90 -6.16
C TYR A 432 -28.77 5.13 -6.10
N ASN A 433 -28.22 6.32 -6.36
CA ASN A 433 -28.87 7.63 -6.27
C ASN A 433 -29.28 8.02 -4.83
N ASN A 434 -28.59 7.53 -3.80
CA ASN A 434 -28.73 8.10 -2.48
C ASN A 434 -27.95 9.42 -2.44
N VAL A 435 -28.68 10.53 -2.26
CA VAL A 435 -28.09 11.87 -2.37
C VAL A 435 -27.91 12.51 -1.00
N LEU A 436 -26.67 12.89 -0.70
CA LEU A 436 -26.35 13.91 0.29
C LEU A 436 -26.47 15.29 -0.39
N ALA A 437 -27.36 16.14 0.11
CA ALA A 437 -27.49 17.52 -0.35
C ALA A 437 -27.47 18.45 0.86
N THR A 438 -26.41 19.26 0.96
CA THR A 438 -26.16 20.13 2.11
C THR A 438 -25.75 21.51 1.63
N ILE A 439 -26.24 22.55 2.31
CA ILE A 439 -25.78 23.92 2.11
C ILE A 439 -24.87 24.28 3.27
N TYR A 440 -23.64 24.67 2.94
CA TYR A 440 -22.67 25.15 3.89
C TYR A 440 -22.69 26.67 3.93
N LYS A 441 -22.80 27.26 5.13
CA LYS A 441 -22.66 28.70 5.33
C LYS A 441 -21.17 29.06 5.30
N LEU A 442 -20.79 30.04 4.51
CA LEU A 442 -19.46 30.64 4.56
C LEU A 442 -19.47 31.72 5.64
N THR A 443 -18.76 31.47 6.73
CA THR A 443 -18.56 32.48 7.76
C THR A 443 -17.22 33.15 7.50
N ARG A 444 -17.27 34.42 7.11
CA ARG A 444 -16.10 35.25 6.86
C ARG A 444 -15.52 35.68 8.19
N THR A 445 -14.34 35.17 8.51
CA THR A 445 -13.63 35.48 9.76
C THR A 445 -12.14 35.54 9.49
N GLU A 446 -11.42 36.11 10.45
CA GLU A 446 -10.01 35.85 10.60
C GLU A 446 -9.84 34.35 10.96
N ILE A 447 -8.80 33.71 10.40
CA ILE A 447 -8.58 32.25 10.48
C ILE A 447 -7.24 31.87 11.12
N ASN A 448 -6.44 32.85 11.58
CA ASN A 448 -5.17 32.51 12.20
C ASN A 448 -5.41 32.04 13.65
N PRO A 449 -4.61 31.09 14.14
CA PRO A 449 -4.73 30.63 15.52
C PRO A 449 -4.11 31.65 16.51
N PRO A 450 -4.68 31.78 17.73
CA PRO A 450 -4.11 32.62 18.79
C PRO A 450 -2.65 32.29 19.12
N GLN A 451 -1.80 33.30 19.24
CA GLN A 451 -0.41 33.13 19.64
C GLN A 451 -0.25 33.13 21.16
N ILE A 452 0.48 32.14 21.69
CA ILE A 452 0.65 31.92 23.13
C ILE A 452 2.06 32.32 23.58
N SER A 453 2.16 33.03 24.70
CA SER A 453 3.43 33.37 25.35
C SER A 453 3.33 33.22 26.88
N LEU A 454 4.43 32.80 27.54
CA LEU A 454 4.50 32.69 29.01
C LEU A 454 5.23 33.88 29.63
N ILE A 455 4.70 34.32 30.77
CA ILE A 455 5.25 35.37 31.64
C ILE A 455 5.90 34.72 32.87
N ALA A 456 5.23 33.76 33.52
CA ALA A 456 5.76 33.01 34.67
C ALA A 456 5.30 31.54 34.67
N PRO A 457 6.14 30.56 35.08
CA PRO A 457 7.58 30.70 35.24
C PRO A 457 8.23 31.07 33.91
N TYR A 458 9.33 31.80 33.96
CA TYR A 458 10.01 32.23 32.74
C TYR A 458 10.49 31.01 31.94
N ALA A 459 9.94 30.85 30.74
CA ALA A 459 10.39 29.85 29.79
C ALA A 459 11.49 30.44 28.89
N SER A 460 12.51 29.66 28.54
CA SER A 460 13.48 30.05 27.52
C SER A 460 12.79 30.34 26.17
N SER A 461 13.50 30.94 25.22
CA SER A 461 13.02 31.09 23.84
C SER A 461 12.70 29.75 23.14
N THR A 462 13.12 28.63 23.72
CA THR A 462 12.83 27.26 23.27
C THR A 462 11.74 26.56 24.09
N GLY A 463 11.09 27.25 25.03
CA GLY A 463 10.00 26.73 25.85
C GLY A 463 10.42 25.88 27.06
N GLU A 464 11.67 26.01 27.54
CA GLU A 464 12.19 25.27 28.70
C GLU A 464 12.06 26.04 30.01
N ILE A 465 11.59 25.36 31.06
CA ILE A 465 11.36 25.89 32.41
C ILE A 465 12.20 25.08 33.40
N TYR A 466 13.05 25.75 34.18
CA TYR A 466 13.90 25.12 35.19
C TYR A 466 13.25 25.22 36.58
N MET A 467 13.12 24.10 37.29
CA MET A 467 12.45 24.05 38.61
C MET A 467 13.17 23.19 39.63
N ASP A 468 12.91 23.50 40.91
CA ASP A 468 13.34 22.71 42.07
C ASP A 468 12.50 21.42 42.21
N VAL A 469 13.12 20.35 42.69
CA VAL A 469 12.64 18.95 42.63
C VAL A 469 11.41 18.71 43.52
N GLU A 470 11.09 19.62 44.45
CA GLU A 470 10.05 19.41 45.46
C GLU A 470 8.68 20.04 45.12
N ASN A 471 8.57 20.91 44.11
CA ASN A 471 7.32 21.62 43.84
C ASN A 471 6.31 20.77 43.06
N ARG A 472 5.28 20.30 43.76
CA ARG A 472 4.16 19.57 43.18
C ARG A 472 3.18 20.46 42.38
N LYS A 473 3.11 21.77 42.67
CA LYS A 473 2.23 22.72 41.99
C LYS A 473 3.03 23.80 41.29
N LEU A 474 2.64 24.13 40.06
CA LEU A 474 3.21 25.19 39.26
C LEU A 474 2.17 26.27 38.99
N TYR A 475 2.47 27.50 39.39
CA TYR A 475 1.73 28.68 38.98
C TYR A 475 2.19 29.12 37.59
N VAL A 476 1.25 29.28 36.67
CA VAL A 476 1.47 29.63 35.27
C VAL A 476 0.76 30.95 34.97
N GLU A 477 1.49 31.90 34.41
CA GLU A 477 1.02 33.20 33.93
C GLU A 477 1.50 33.38 32.50
N GLY A 478 0.65 33.86 31.60
CA GLY A 478 1.01 34.10 30.20
C GLY A 478 0.10 35.11 29.51
N ARG A 479 0.37 35.39 28.24
CA ARG A 479 -0.41 36.30 27.39
C ARG A 479 -0.77 35.63 26.07
N ILE A 480 -1.99 35.86 25.62
CA ILE A 480 -2.47 35.48 24.29
C ILE A 480 -2.45 36.71 23.38
N ALA A 481 -1.97 36.55 22.15
CA ALA A 481 -2.05 37.57 21.10
C ALA A 481 -2.90 37.06 19.94
N ASP A 482 -3.98 37.76 19.62
CA ASP A 482 -4.96 37.42 18.59
C ASP A 482 -5.69 38.68 18.11
N GLU A 483 -6.19 38.67 16.87
CA GLU A 483 -6.99 39.77 16.34
C GLU A 483 -8.43 39.76 16.90
N ASN A 484 -8.90 38.57 17.30
CA ASN A 484 -10.22 38.32 17.86
C ASN A 484 -10.18 38.15 19.39
N LYS A 485 -11.38 38.07 19.98
CA LYS A 485 -11.55 37.76 21.40
C LYS A 485 -11.30 36.29 21.66
N ILE A 486 -10.75 35.99 22.84
CA ILE A 486 -10.48 34.62 23.28
C ILE A 486 -11.70 34.04 23.98
N LYS A 487 -12.14 32.86 23.52
CA LYS A 487 -13.26 32.08 24.07
C LYS A 487 -12.82 31.20 25.23
N SER A 488 -11.65 30.57 25.13
CA SER A 488 -11.13 29.74 26.23
C SER A 488 -9.60 29.67 26.23
N ILE A 489 -9.04 29.50 27.43
CA ILE A 489 -7.61 29.21 27.64
C ILE A 489 -7.53 28.03 28.60
N ILE A 490 -6.85 26.97 28.20
CA ILE A 490 -6.68 25.73 28.98
C ILE A 490 -5.18 25.49 29.16
N VAL A 491 -4.75 25.27 30.39
CA VAL A 491 -3.39 24.85 30.74
C VAL A 491 -3.46 23.39 31.21
N ASP A 492 -2.95 22.48 30.40
CA ASP A 492 -3.19 21.03 30.45
C ASP A 492 -4.69 20.67 30.46
N GLU A 493 -5.23 20.36 31.63
CA GLU A 493 -6.64 20.01 31.85
C GLU A 493 -7.38 21.08 32.65
N MET A 494 -6.69 22.15 33.04
CA MET A 494 -7.22 23.21 33.91
C MET A 494 -7.60 24.44 33.07
N THR A 495 -8.83 24.92 33.22
CA THR A 495 -9.22 26.22 32.67
C THR A 495 -8.45 27.35 33.35
N ALA A 496 -7.77 28.17 32.57
CA ALA A 496 -7.07 29.34 33.08
C ALA A 496 -8.05 30.49 33.38
N SER A 497 -7.73 31.30 34.39
CA SER A 497 -8.43 32.55 34.66
C SER A 497 -7.88 33.66 33.78
N TYR A 498 -8.74 34.38 33.06
CA TYR A 498 -8.38 35.51 32.19
C TYR A 498 -9.59 36.45 32.06
N SER A 499 -9.36 37.66 31.51
CA SER A 499 -10.45 38.62 31.26
C SER A 499 -11.06 38.38 29.86
N VAL A 500 -12.32 37.94 29.82
CA VAL A 500 -13.03 37.57 28.57
C VAL A 500 -13.29 38.77 27.65
N ASP A 501 -13.32 39.98 28.21
CA ASP A 501 -13.55 41.22 27.46
C ASP A 501 -12.25 41.93 27.01
N ALA A 502 -11.09 41.46 27.47
CA ALA A 502 -9.81 42.05 27.09
C ALA A 502 -9.34 41.51 25.73
N ASN A 503 -8.95 42.41 24.84
CA ASN A 503 -8.16 42.05 23.66
C ASN A 503 -6.75 41.66 24.12
N ASN A 504 -6.23 40.55 23.59
CA ASN A 504 -4.92 39.99 23.98
C ASN A 504 -4.78 39.73 25.50
N PRO A 505 -5.64 38.88 26.10
CA PRO A 505 -5.72 38.74 27.55
C PRO A 505 -4.47 38.08 28.15
N GLU A 506 -4.15 38.49 29.37
CA GLU A 506 -3.27 37.74 30.27
C GLU A 506 -4.08 36.64 30.97
N PHE A 507 -3.45 35.48 31.17
CA PHE A 507 -4.06 34.31 31.78
C PHE A 507 -3.25 33.77 32.94
N TYR A 508 -3.94 33.14 33.89
CA TYR A 508 -3.35 32.56 35.10
C TYR A 508 -3.91 31.16 35.37
N ALA A 509 -3.07 30.19 35.69
CA ALA A 509 -3.47 28.85 36.09
C ALA A 509 -2.54 28.30 37.16
N THR A 510 -2.99 27.30 37.93
CA THR A 510 -2.12 26.51 38.80
C THR A 510 -2.31 25.04 38.49
N ILE A 511 -1.25 24.36 38.06
CA ILE A 511 -1.28 22.96 37.60
C ILE A 511 -0.44 22.05 38.52
N ASP A 512 -0.84 20.78 38.67
CA ASP A 512 -0.02 19.77 39.35
C ASP A 512 1.00 19.21 38.35
N ILE A 513 2.28 19.27 38.72
CA ILE A 513 3.42 18.87 37.90
C ILE A 513 4.19 17.68 38.50
N ALA A 514 3.70 17.00 39.56
CA ALA A 514 4.43 15.95 40.28
C ALA A 514 5.19 14.98 39.36
N ASN A 515 4.53 14.48 38.32
CA ASN A 515 5.03 13.48 37.37
C ASN A 515 5.08 13.99 35.92
N LYS A 516 5.13 15.31 35.72
CA LYS A 516 5.12 15.93 34.39
C LYS A 516 6.48 16.53 34.02
N ASN A 517 6.97 16.19 32.83
CA ASN A 517 8.17 16.79 32.23
C ASN A 517 7.82 17.89 31.20
N SER A 518 6.52 18.16 31.01
CA SER A 518 6.00 19.23 30.16
C SER A 518 4.54 19.51 30.51
N PHE A 519 4.04 20.67 30.08
CA PHE A 519 2.61 21.00 30.07
C PHE A 519 2.26 21.75 28.79
N VAL A 520 0.97 21.75 28.43
CA VAL A 520 0.45 22.36 27.21
C VAL A 520 -0.44 23.54 27.56
N VAL A 521 -0.36 24.63 26.80
CA VAL A 521 -1.33 25.72 26.82
C VAL A 521 -2.09 25.70 25.51
N LYS A 522 -3.42 25.73 25.57
CA LYS A 522 -4.34 25.83 24.43
C LYS A 522 -5.19 27.08 24.57
N ALA A 523 -5.30 27.87 23.51
CA ALA A 523 -6.18 29.03 23.45
C ALA A 523 -7.10 28.89 22.23
N GLU A 524 -8.40 29.11 22.45
CA GLU A 524 -9.43 29.09 21.40
C GLU A 524 -10.05 30.49 21.30
N ASP A 525 -10.14 31.06 20.11
CA ASP A 525 -10.84 32.32 19.88
C ASP A 525 -12.38 32.14 19.81
N VAL A 526 -13.13 33.23 19.71
CA VAL A 526 -14.60 33.21 19.60
C VAL A 526 -15.12 32.56 18.30
N TYR A 527 -14.26 32.33 17.32
CA TYR A 527 -14.59 31.69 16.04
C TYR A 527 -14.09 30.23 15.96
N GLY A 528 -13.44 29.74 17.02
CA GLY A 528 -12.99 28.37 17.21
C GLY A 528 -11.59 28.07 16.67
N ASN A 529 -10.80 29.07 16.28
CA ASN A 529 -9.39 28.89 15.90
C ASN A 529 -8.58 28.57 17.15
N VAL A 530 -7.75 27.52 17.09
CA VAL A 530 -7.03 26.99 18.26
C VAL A 530 -5.52 27.15 18.08
N GLY A 531 -4.89 27.90 18.99
CA GLY A 531 -3.45 27.91 19.18
C GLY A 531 -3.05 26.94 20.28
N GLU A 532 -1.93 26.23 20.09
CA GLU A 532 -1.40 25.28 21.08
C GLU A 532 0.12 25.42 21.20
N MET A 533 0.63 25.47 22.43
CA MET A 533 2.07 25.54 22.71
C MET A 533 2.44 24.61 23.88
N THR A 534 3.54 23.87 23.72
CA THR A 534 4.06 22.94 24.75
C THR A 534 5.30 23.52 25.43
N PHE A 535 5.34 23.47 26.75
CA PHE A 535 6.45 23.91 27.59
C PHE A 535 7.09 22.73 28.33
N LYS A 536 8.42 22.64 28.35
CA LYS A 536 9.19 21.54 28.98
C LYS A 536 9.71 21.93 30.36
N ILE A 537 9.73 20.96 31.28
CA ILE A 537 10.18 21.12 32.68
C ILE A 537 11.52 20.38 32.88
N ASN A 538 12.57 21.10 33.31
CA ASN A 538 13.89 20.57 33.65
C ASN A 538 14.13 20.58 35.17
N ARG A 539 14.61 19.45 35.73
CA ARG A 539 14.74 19.18 37.19
C ARG A 539 16.17 18.87 37.69
N GLU A 540 17.22 19.11 36.90
CA GLU A 540 18.62 18.68 37.20
C GLU A 540 19.38 19.55 38.24
N GLY A 541 18.74 19.97 39.35
CA GLY A 541 19.30 20.96 40.28
C GLY A 541 20.25 20.48 41.40
N LEU A 542 20.45 19.17 41.62
CA LEU A 542 20.98 18.66 42.92
C LEU A 542 22.40 18.04 42.92
N GLU A 543 23.07 17.85 41.78
CA GLU A 543 24.39 17.17 41.77
C GLU A 543 25.62 18.12 41.84
N ILE A 544 25.44 19.44 41.83
CA ILE A 544 26.55 20.40 41.60
C ILE A 544 27.38 20.71 42.88
N SER A 545 26.93 20.37 44.08
CA SER A 545 27.50 20.92 45.34
C SER A 545 28.70 20.16 45.94
N GLN A 546 29.12 19.01 45.42
CA GLN A 546 30.27 18.27 45.99
C GLN A 546 31.62 18.53 45.30
N GLU A 547 31.66 18.96 44.03
CA GLU A 547 32.91 19.12 43.26
C GLU A 547 33.26 20.57 42.86
N ASN A 548 32.32 21.51 42.95
CA ASN A 548 32.56 22.91 42.59
C ASN A 548 32.36 23.83 43.81
N PRO A 549 33.43 24.33 44.44
CA PRO A 549 33.31 25.14 45.65
C PRO A 549 32.67 26.52 45.37
N MET A 550 32.64 26.96 44.11
CA MET A 550 31.94 28.18 43.70
C MET A 550 30.43 27.97 43.52
N GLY A 551 29.94 26.73 43.59
CA GLY A 551 28.55 26.39 43.32
C GLY A 551 28.06 26.84 41.93
N LYS A 552 26.76 27.11 41.80
CA LYS A 552 26.17 27.57 40.54
C LYS A 552 26.65 28.98 40.23
N THR A 553 27.56 29.07 39.25
CA THR A 553 28.26 30.29 38.87
C THR A 553 27.63 30.90 37.62
N TRP A 554 27.14 32.13 37.74
CA TRP A 554 26.56 32.90 36.64
C TRP A 554 27.46 34.09 36.28
N VAL A 555 27.56 34.35 34.99
CA VAL A 555 28.29 35.50 34.45
C VAL A 555 27.30 36.42 33.72
N ILE A 556 27.37 37.70 34.01
CA ILE A 556 26.52 38.73 33.42
C ILE A 556 27.43 39.68 32.66
N PHE A 557 27.27 39.75 31.36
CA PHE A 557 27.88 40.76 30.52
C PHE A 557 26.90 41.89 30.27
N ILE A 558 27.30 43.12 30.59
CA ILE A 558 26.62 44.34 30.20
C ILE A 558 27.52 45.04 29.17
N GLU A 559 27.05 45.10 27.94
CA GLU A 559 27.76 45.64 26.80
C GLU A 559 27.01 46.86 26.27
N ASN A 560 27.49 48.06 26.59
CA ASN A 560 26.93 49.29 26.05
C ASN A 560 27.89 49.85 25.00
N SER A 561 27.42 49.89 23.76
CA SER A 561 28.23 50.23 22.59
C SER A 561 27.55 51.24 21.68
N ASP A 562 26.21 51.23 21.61
CA ASP A 562 25.41 52.10 20.76
C ASP A 562 24.73 53.20 21.59
N TYR A 563 25.36 54.37 21.65
CA TYR A 563 24.95 55.47 22.52
C TYR A 563 24.21 56.56 21.74
N GLU A 564 23.13 57.10 22.31
CA GLU A 564 22.37 58.18 21.68
C GLU A 564 23.13 59.51 21.68
N THR A 565 23.83 59.82 22.78
CA THR A 565 24.54 61.10 22.93
C THR A 565 26.05 60.96 23.18
N PHE A 566 26.52 59.79 23.62
CA PHE A 566 27.95 59.49 23.76
C PHE A 566 28.51 58.95 22.43
N ALA A 567 29.83 58.92 22.28
CA ALA A 567 30.43 58.29 21.11
C ALA A 567 30.25 56.76 21.19
N SER A 568 29.69 56.15 20.15
CA SER A 568 29.58 54.69 20.05
C SER A 568 30.97 54.02 20.10
N LEU A 569 31.03 52.83 20.70
CA LEU A 569 32.27 52.10 20.95
C LEU A 569 32.23 50.73 20.28
N GLU A 570 33.24 50.40 19.45
CA GLU A 570 33.38 49.04 18.90
C GLU A 570 34.04 48.05 19.87
N GLY A 571 34.82 48.55 20.85
CA GLY A 571 35.58 47.75 21.81
C GLY A 571 34.73 46.80 22.68
N PRO A 572 33.62 47.25 23.31
CA PRO A 572 32.81 46.42 24.20
C PRO A 572 32.33 45.10 23.59
N VAL A 573 31.92 45.10 22.32
CA VAL A 573 31.48 43.90 21.60
C VAL A 573 32.62 42.88 21.47
N LYS A 574 33.82 43.37 21.12
CA LYS A 574 35.05 42.56 20.98
C LYS A 574 35.51 42.03 22.35
N ASP A 575 35.45 42.86 23.38
CA ASP A 575 35.86 42.55 24.75
C ASP A 575 34.97 41.45 25.37
N VAL A 576 33.64 41.58 25.26
CA VAL A 576 32.69 40.56 25.73
C VAL A 576 32.86 39.25 24.97
N SER A 577 33.03 39.31 23.65
CA SER A 577 33.27 38.11 22.83
C SER A 577 34.55 37.39 23.25
N MET A 578 35.62 38.14 23.51
CA MET A 578 36.90 37.60 23.98
C MET A 578 36.77 36.95 25.36
N MET A 579 36.05 37.59 26.29
CA MET A 579 35.82 37.07 27.63
C MET A 579 34.93 35.83 27.64
N LYS A 580 33.85 35.79 26.85
CA LYS A 580 33.04 34.57 26.68
C LYS A 580 33.90 33.41 26.19
N ALA A 581 34.76 33.66 25.21
CA ALA A 581 35.66 32.64 24.67
C ALA A 581 36.75 32.20 25.68
N ALA A 582 37.12 33.05 26.64
CA ALA A 582 38.03 32.68 27.72
C ALA A 582 37.34 31.86 28.82
N LEU A 583 36.11 32.22 29.17
CA LEU A 583 35.31 31.55 30.20
C LEU A 583 34.73 30.19 29.75
N ALA A 584 34.73 29.90 28.44
CA ALA A 584 34.27 28.62 27.91
C ALA A 584 34.94 27.39 28.56
N ASN A 585 36.20 27.54 29.00
CA ASN A 585 37.00 26.50 29.65
C ASN A 585 36.77 26.39 31.18
N TYR A 586 35.82 27.15 31.72
CA TYR A 586 35.54 27.25 33.16
C TYR A 586 34.09 26.89 33.49
N LYS A 587 33.83 26.37 34.69
CA LYS A 587 32.52 25.92 35.19
C LYS A 587 31.53 27.07 35.42
N VAL A 588 31.14 27.74 34.33
CA VAL A 588 30.09 28.76 34.28
C VAL A 588 28.78 28.10 33.84
N HIS A 589 27.74 28.24 34.65
CA HIS A 589 26.46 27.54 34.49
C HIS A 589 25.47 28.34 33.64
N ASN A 590 25.61 29.67 33.63
CA ASN A 590 24.82 30.53 32.77
C ASN A 590 25.59 31.80 32.43
N ILE A 591 25.39 32.30 31.21
CA ILE A 591 25.91 33.59 30.77
C ILE A 591 24.71 34.43 30.33
N LEU A 592 24.41 35.48 31.09
CA LEU A 592 23.46 36.51 30.66
C LEU A 592 24.24 37.58 29.93
N HIS A 593 23.80 37.95 28.73
CA HIS A 593 24.40 39.04 27.98
C HIS A 593 23.31 40.06 27.69
N LYS A 594 23.51 41.27 28.21
CA LYS A 594 22.65 42.42 27.96
C LYS A 594 23.41 43.42 27.11
N GLN A 595 22.77 43.90 26.06
CA GLN A 595 23.35 44.82 25.10
C GLN A 595 22.56 46.13 25.10
N ASN A 596 23.30 47.24 25.04
CA ASN A 596 22.78 48.58 24.82
C ASN A 596 21.62 48.97 25.76
N MET A 597 21.82 48.75 27.06
CA MET A 597 20.79 48.97 28.06
C MET A 597 20.58 50.45 28.37
N SER A 598 19.32 50.86 28.42
CA SER A 598 18.91 52.16 28.98
C SER A 598 19.07 52.19 30.50
N LYS A 599 19.00 53.38 31.10
CA LYS A 599 19.07 53.53 32.56
C LYS A 599 17.96 52.74 33.25
N ALA A 600 16.74 52.83 32.73
CA ALA A 600 15.58 52.12 33.25
C ALA A 600 15.76 50.60 33.14
N ASP A 601 16.34 50.11 32.03
CA ASP A 601 16.64 48.69 31.87
C ASP A 601 17.68 48.21 32.88
N MET A 602 18.74 49.00 33.11
CA MET A 602 19.77 48.66 34.09
C MET A 602 19.20 48.63 35.51
N GLU A 603 18.38 49.62 35.89
CA GLU A 603 17.71 49.67 37.20
C GLU A 603 16.77 48.48 37.39
N LYS A 604 15.88 48.23 36.42
CA LYS A 604 14.95 47.09 36.45
C LYS A 604 15.70 45.76 36.51
N PHE A 605 16.72 45.60 35.69
CA PHE A 605 17.49 44.37 35.62
C PHE A 605 18.19 44.08 36.95
N PHE A 606 18.97 45.01 37.48
CA PHE A 606 19.71 44.76 38.71
C PHE A 606 18.81 44.66 39.94
N ALA A 607 17.73 45.45 40.04
CA ALA A 607 16.88 45.50 41.24
C ALA A 607 15.80 44.41 41.29
N ILE A 608 15.32 43.94 40.13
CA ILE A 608 14.20 43.01 40.03
C ILE A 608 14.62 41.73 39.31
N GLU A 609 14.97 41.82 38.02
CA GLU A 609 15.17 40.62 37.19
C GLU A 609 16.30 39.76 37.73
N LEU A 610 17.48 40.33 37.97
CA LEU A 610 18.64 39.60 38.44
C LEU A 610 18.43 39.08 39.87
N ARG A 611 17.77 39.85 40.75
CA ARG A 611 17.42 39.39 42.10
C ARG A 611 16.56 38.13 42.05
N ASP A 612 15.50 38.18 41.25
CA ASP A 612 14.52 37.10 41.16
C ASP A 612 15.13 35.89 40.44
N LEU A 613 15.99 36.11 39.44
CA LEU A 613 16.77 35.07 38.78
C LEU A 613 17.76 34.40 39.74
N VAL A 614 18.56 35.18 40.47
CA VAL A 614 19.53 34.67 41.45
C VAL A 614 18.83 33.82 42.51
N ARG A 615 17.71 34.32 43.05
CA ARG A 615 16.92 33.62 44.07
C ARG A 615 16.30 32.33 43.53
N SER A 616 15.60 32.41 42.39
CA SER A 616 14.90 31.26 41.81
C SER A 616 15.84 30.17 41.32
N ASN A 617 17.05 30.55 40.89
CA ASN A 617 18.02 29.61 40.36
C ASN A 617 19.06 29.14 41.38
N GLN A 618 19.00 29.61 42.63
CA GLN A 618 19.97 29.31 43.69
C GLN A 618 21.42 29.58 43.24
N VAL A 619 21.64 30.76 42.64
CA VAL A 619 22.97 31.15 42.13
C VAL A 619 23.91 31.44 43.31
N ASN A 620 25.02 30.70 43.40
CA ASN A 620 26.00 30.84 44.49
C ASN A 620 27.11 31.84 44.16
N SER A 621 27.48 31.96 42.89
CA SER A 621 28.57 32.84 42.46
C SER A 621 28.15 33.69 41.29
N LEU A 622 28.40 34.99 41.38
CA LEU A 622 27.95 36.00 40.44
C LEU A 622 29.15 36.82 39.95
N LEU A 623 29.41 36.79 38.64
CA LEU A 623 30.35 37.69 38.00
C LEU A 623 29.58 38.69 37.16
N VAL A 624 29.74 39.98 37.40
CA VAL A 624 29.19 41.06 36.57
C VAL A 624 30.33 41.72 35.83
N TRP A 625 30.31 41.70 34.50
CA TRP A 625 31.28 42.33 33.63
C TRP A 625 30.61 43.46 32.87
N TYR A 626 31.03 44.70 33.12
CA TYR A 626 30.59 45.88 32.39
C TYR A 626 31.67 46.34 31.41
N ALA A 627 31.28 46.54 30.15
CA ALA A 627 32.10 47.14 29.10
C ALA A 627 31.32 48.29 28.44
N GLY A 628 31.87 49.50 28.47
CA GLY A 628 31.23 50.72 27.98
C GLY A 628 31.87 52.00 28.53
N HIS A 629 31.21 53.15 28.33
CA HIS A 629 31.62 54.42 28.93
C HIS A 629 31.40 54.42 30.45
N GLY A 630 32.33 55.01 31.18
CA GLY A 630 32.16 55.37 32.58
C GLY A 630 32.34 56.87 32.79
N LYS A 631 31.92 57.34 33.96
CA LYS A 631 32.14 58.72 34.43
C LYS A 631 32.51 58.72 35.90
N PHE A 632 33.35 59.68 36.29
CA PHE A 632 33.68 59.94 37.68
C PHE A 632 33.46 61.41 38.01
N ILE A 633 32.46 61.68 38.85
CA ILE A 633 31.99 63.02 39.19
C ILE A 633 31.81 63.09 40.70
N ASN A 634 32.34 64.14 41.34
CA ASN A 634 32.17 64.41 42.79
C ASN A 634 32.47 63.21 43.70
N ASP A 635 33.57 62.50 43.43
CA ASP A 635 33.90 61.26 44.14
C ASP A 635 32.77 60.22 44.06
N ILE A 636 32.13 60.03 42.90
CA ILE A 636 31.19 58.94 42.62
C ILE A 636 31.47 58.39 41.22
N GLY A 637 31.47 57.06 41.10
CA GLY A 637 31.66 56.36 39.82
C GLY A 637 30.32 55.98 39.20
N TYR A 638 30.22 56.12 37.89
CA TYR A 638 29.01 55.84 37.13
C TYR A 638 29.32 54.95 35.92
N TRP A 639 28.40 54.03 35.63
CA TRP A 639 28.28 53.41 34.32
C TRP A 639 27.36 54.27 33.46
N VAL A 640 27.63 54.37 32.17
CA VAL A 640 26.85 55.19 31.24
C VAL A 640 25.88 54.28 30.47
N PRO A 641 24.55 54.42 30.69
CA PRO A 641 23.52 53.83 29.84
C PRO A 641 23.51 54.39 28.42
N THR A 642 22.85 53.70 27.49
CA THR A 642 22.80 54.14 26.07
C THR A 642 21.96 55.38 25.84
N ASP A 643 20.93 55.60 26.66
CA ASP A 643 20.04 56.77 26.70
C ASP A 643 20.58 57.93 27.56
N ALA A 644 21.80 57.80 28.10
CA ALA A 644 22.40 58.84 28.92
C ALA A 644 22.75 60.10 28.12
N THR A 645 22.66 61.27 28.76
CA THR A 645 23.03 62.57 28.17
C THR A 645 24.29 63.15 28.81
N ARG A 646 25.20 63.73 27.99
CA ARG A 646 26.55 64.14 28.46
C ARG A 646 26.56 65.21 29.55
N ASP A 647 25.53 66.04 29.61
CA ASP A 647 25.46 67.20 30.52
C ASP A 647 24.54 66.97 31.73
N ASP A 648 23.98 65.76 31.89
CA ASP A 648 23.07 65.43 33.01
C ASP A 648 23.50 64.15 33.74
N GLU A 649 24.12 64.32 34.91
CA GLU A 649 24.57 63.21 35.77
C GLU A 649 23.42 62.32 36.28
N PHE A 650 22.17 62.82 36.32
CA PHE A 650 21.02 62.03 36.74
C PHE A 650 20.63 60.97 35.72
N THR A 651 21.11 61.07 34.48
CA THR A 651 20.90 60.04 33.45
C THR A 651 21.91 58.89 33.53
N TYR A 652 22.95 59.00 34.37
CA TYR A 652 23.95 57.96 34.54
C TYR A 652 23.54 56.91 35.57
N PHE A 653 24.07 55.69 35.43
CA PHE A 653 23.82 54.60 36.36
C PHE A 653 24.83 54.64 37.50
N ASN A 654 24.36 55.15 38.65
CA ASN A 654 25.18 55.35 39.84
C ASN A 654 25.58 54.02 40.50
N ILE A 655 26.85 53.88 40.88
CA ILE A 655 27.36 52.72 41.59
C ILE A 655 26.63 52.43 42.91
N SER A 656 26.12 53.43 43.60
CA SER A 656 25.33 53.25 44.82
C SER A 656 24.04 52.48 44.55
N THR A 657 23.42 52.69 43.38
CA THR A 657 22.24 51.96 42.93
C THR A 657 22.57 50.50 42.64
N LEU A 658 23.69 50.23 41.96
CA LEU A 658 24.17 48.87 41.73
C LEU A 658 24.46 48.15 43.05
N LYS A 659 25.15 48.82 43.99
CA LYS A 659 25.45 48.30 45.32
C LYS A 659 24.17 47.93 46.09
N ALA A 660 23.18 48.83 46.13
CA ALA A 660 21.90 48.59 46.79
C ALA A 660 21.15 47.41 46.14
N ALA A 661 21.19 47.32 44.81
CA ALA A 661 20.60 46.20 44.08
C ALA A 661 21.28 44.86 44.44
N LEU A 662 22.62 44.78 44.33
CA LEU A 662 23.39 43.58 44.69
C LEU A 662 23.17 43.15 46.15
N GLN A 663 23.06 44.12 47.08
CA GLN A 663 22.79 43.85 48.48
C GLN A 663 21.44 43.15 48.71
N SER A 664 20.43 43.41 47.87
CA SER A 664 19.09 42.84 48.01
C SER A 664 19.02 41.32 47.81
N TYR A 665 20.05 40.71 47.20
CA TYR A 665 20.17 39.25 47.03
C TYR A 665 21.52 38.70 47.50
N ALA A 666 22.31 39.51 48.23
CA ALA A 666 23.59 39.07 48.78
C ALA A 666 23.47 37.90 49.76
N THR A 667 22.28 37.60 50.30
CA THR A 667 22.04 36.42 51.14
C THR A 667 22.11 35.11 50.35
N PHE A 668 21.75 35.13 49.06
CA PHE A 668 21.71 33.94 48.20
C PHE A 668 23.06 33.66 47.52
N VAL A 669 23.88 34.71 47.34
CA VAL A 669 25.18 34.63 46.69
C VAL A 669 26.30 34.55 47.74
N THR A 670 27.23 33.62 47.55
CA THR A 670 28.47 33.51 48.33
C THR A 670 29.56 34.40 47.75
N HIS A 671 29.74 34.39 46.43
CA HIS A 671 30.79 35.16 45.75
C HIS A 671 30.20 36.13 44.74
N THR A 672 30.45 37.43 44.93
CA THR A 672 30.15 38.48 43.95
C THR A 672 31.45 39.10 43.46
N LEU A 673 31.67 39.08 42.15
CA LEU A 673 32.79 39.74 41.49
C LEU A 673 32.28 40.71 40.43
N VAL A 674 32.55 42.01 40.62
CA VAL A 674 32.22 43.04 39.63
C VAL A 674 33.50 43.43 38.89
N ILE A 675 33.46 43.40 37.56
CA ILE A 675 34.55 43.82 36.69
C ILE A 675 34.04 44.97 35.84
N THR A 676 34.75 46.10 35.89
CA THR A 676 34.39 47.30 35.14
C THR A 676 35.53 47.67 34.19
N ASP A 677 35.34 47.36 32.91
CA ASP A 677 36.18 47.85 31.83
C ASP A 677 35.54 49.09 31.22
N ALA A 678 35.63 50.19 31.95
CA ALA A 678 35.00 51.46 31.60
C ALA A 678 35.95 52.64 31.76
N CYS A 679 35.95 53.53 30.76
CA CYS A 679 36.68 54.80 30.75
C CYS A 679 36.28 55.64 31.97
N GLU A 680 37.22 56.35 32.61
CA GLU A 680 36.93 57.26 33.73
C GLU A 680 36.19 56.62 34.93
N SER A 681 36.30 55.30 35.17
CA SER A 681 35.81 54.65 36.40
C SER A 681 36.69 55.04 37.59
N GLY A 682 36.44 56.22 38.16
CA GLY A 682 37.32 56.82 39.17
C GLY A 682 37.22 56.21 40.58
N PRO A 683 37.92 56.80 41.55
CA PRO A 683 38.33 56.13 42.79
C PRO A 683 37.26 55.66 43.79
N THR A 684 35.98 55.91 43.59
CA THR A 684 34.94 55.59 44.59
C THR A 684 34.63 54.13 44.80
N PHE A 685 35.02 53.27 43.86
CA PHE A 685 34.99 51.83 44.09
C PHE A 685 36.02 51.38 45.14
N TYR A 686 36.88 52.28 45.66
CA TYR A 686 38.09 51.93 46.44
C TYR A 686 38.14 52.42 47.88
N GLN A 687 37.05 52.90 48.50
CA GLN A 687 37.11 53.31 49.91
C GLN A 687 37.06 52.13 50.90
N ALA A 688 38.13 51.32 50.90
CA ALA A 688 38.67 50.58 52.06
C ALA A 688 39.98 49.84 51.69
N MET A 689 41.04 50.56 51.27
CA MET A 689 42.38 49.95 51.19
C MET A 689 42.96 49.74 52.59
N ARG A 690 42.86 48.52 53.14
CA ARG A 690 43.63 48.10 54.34
C ARG A 690 44.30 46.71 54.25
N SER A 691 44.25 46.01 53.13
CA SER A 691 45.02 44.76 52.98
C SER A 691 45.59 44.64 51.57
N GLY A 692 46.90 44.43 51.44
CA GLY A 692 47.54 44.16 50.15
C GLY A 692 47.00 42.90 49.49
N LEU A 693 47.29 42.73 48.19
CA LEU A 693 47.04 41.48 47.46
C LEU A 693 47.62 40.32 48.27
N LYS A 694 46.74 39.49 48.84
CA LYS A 694 47.14 38.24 49.47
C LYS A 694 47.14 37.19 48.36
N ASP A 695 48.30 36.62 48.06
CA ASP A 695 48.37 35.50 47.12
C ASP A 695 47.47 34.37 47.65
N ARG A 696 46.53 33.96 46.81
CA ARG A 696 45.62 32.84 47.06
C ARG A 696 46.01 31.69 46.15
N ASP A 697 45.87 30.48 46.66
CA ASP A 697 46.13 29.26 45.90
C ASP A 697 44.88 28.38 45.86
N CYS A 698 44.80 27.54 44.84
CA CYS A 698 43.72 26.57 44.65
C CYS A 698 43.58 25.54 45.78
N GLY A 699 44.64 25.35 46.58
CA GLY A 699 44.60 24.52 47.78
C GLY A 699 43.89 25.15 49.00
N ASP A 700 43.59 26.45 48.97
CA ASP A 700 42.93 27.19 50.07
C ASP A 700 41.39 27.00 50.02
N TRP A 701 40.93 25.76 50.23
CA TRP A 701 39.51 25.37 50.14
C TRP A 701 38.62 25.97 51.24
N GLU A 702 39.21 26.53 52.28
CA GLU A 702 38.46 27.30 53.28
C GLU A 702 38.11 28.69 52.73
N ALA A 703 39.00 29.31 51.95
CA ALA A 703 38.75 30.62 51.33
C ALA A 703 37.59 30.62 50.32
N THR A 704 37.28 29.47 49.70
CA THR A 704 36.13 29.32 48.80
C THR A 704 34.79 29.23 49.53
N LYS A 705 34.77 29.10 50.86
CA LYS A 705 33.52 29.01 51.64
C LYS A 705 33.10 30.34 52.25
N PHE A 706 34.08 31.23 52.45
CA PHE A 706 33.84 32.56 52.98
C PHE A 706 33.25 33.46 51.90
N LYS A 707 32.27 34.30 52.29
CA LYS A 707 31.70 35.25 51.34
C LYS A 707 32.77 36.20 50.79
N SER A 708 32.72 36.47 49.49
CA SER A 708 33.57 37.46 48.83
C SER A 708 32.72 38.43 48.03
N SER A 709 32.97 39.72 48.21
CA SER A 709 32.33 40.79 47.45
C SER A 709 33.43 41.70 46.91
N GLN A 710 33.91 41.40 45.71
CA GLN A 710 35.13 41.98 45.13
C GLN A 710 34.84 42.78 43.87
N VAL A 711 35.64 43.81 43.61
CA VAL A 711 35.58 44.61 42.38
C VAL A 711 36.96 44.79 41.77
N PHE A 712 37.05 44.63 40.45
CA PHE A 712 38.25 44.91 39.66
C PHE A 712 37.93 45.91 38.54
N SER A 713 38.70 46.98 38.46
CA SER A 713 38.49 48.06 37.48
C SER A 713 39.77 48.35 36.73
N SER A 714 39.64 48.72 35.45
CA SER A 714 40.74 49.17 34.61
C SER A 714 41.33 50.52 35.05
N ALA A 715 40.53 51.41 35.67
CA ALA A 715 40.89 52.69 36.29
C ALA A 715 41.93 53.55 35.51
N GLY A 716 41.49 54.55 34.75
CA GLY A 716 42.37 55.47 34.02
C GLY A 716 41.63 56.47 33.11
N TYR A 717 42.37 57.41 32.53
CA TYR A 717 41.87 58.43 31.57
C TYR A 717 42.00 57.98 30.11
N GLU A 718 41.93 56.68 29.83
CA GLU A 718 42.00 56.20 28.44
C GLU A 718 40.62 56.36 27.78
N LEU A 719 40.59 57.04 26.63
CA LEU A 719 39.45 57.02 25.71
C LEU A 719 39.41 55.62 25.10
N ALA A 720 38.29 54.89 25.20
CA ALA A 720 38.14 53.52 24.72
C ALA A 720 38.66 53.37 23.27
N VAL A 721 39.90 52.91 23.12
CA VAL A 721 40.46 52.49 21.83
C VAL A 721 40.17 51.02 21.65
N ASP A 722 39.99 50.64 20.40
CA ASP A 722 39.44 49.40 19.84
C ASP A 722 40.18 48.07 20.22
N ASN A 723 41.00 48.07 21.27
CA ASN A 723 41.70 46.91 21.83
C ASN A 723 42.04 47.12 23.34
N SER A 724 41.11 46.83 24.26
CA SER A 724 41.37 46.93 25.70
C SER A 724 42.51 46.01 26.14
N GLN A 725 43.66 46.60 26.52
CA GLN A 725 44.79 45.85 27.07
C GLN A 725 44.41 45.16 28.40
N PHE A 726 43.48 45.76 29.15
CA PHE A 726 42.90 45.20 30.36
C PHE A 726 42.15 43.90 30.07
N THR A 727 41.13 43.94 29.21
CA THR A 727 40.34 42.75 28.84
C THR A 727 41.19 41.70 28.16
N ARG A 728 42.06 42.09 27.24
CA ARG A 728 42.98 41.17 26.56
C ARG A 728 43.87 40.40 27.52
N THR A 729 44.46 41.09 28.49
CA THR A 729 45.33 40.43 29.49
C THR A 729 44.51 39.55 30.43
N PHE A 730 43.31 39.98 30.81
CA PHE A 730 42.40 39.18 31.63
C PHE A 730 42.03 37.86 30.93
N ALA A 731 41.51 37.95 29.69
CA ALA A 731 41.11 36.81 28.88
C ALA A 731 42.28 35.87 28.58
N ASN A 732 43.46 36.40 28.25
CA ASN A 732 44.66 35.59 28.03
C ASN A 732 45.16 34.89 29.29
N THR A 733 45.00 35.52 30.46
CA THR A 733 45.37 34.92 31.73
C THR A 733 44.48 33.73 32.06
N LEU A 734 43.17 33.85 31.80
CA LEU A 734 42.22 32.74 31.90
C LEU A 734 42.54 31.62 30.90
N ARG A 735 42.66 31.96 29.61
CA ARG A 735 42.89 30.97 28.53
C ARG A 735 44.15 30.14 28.72
N ASN A 736 45.22 30.77 29.20
CA ASN A 736 46.52 30.13 29.37
C ASN A 736 46.75 29.61 30.80
N ASN A 737 45.69 29.49 31.62
CA ASN A 737 45.82 28.94 32.96
C ASN A 737 46.08 27.42 32.90
N PRO A 738 47.22 26.92 33.38
CA PRO A 738 47.52 25.49 33.35
C PRO A 738 46.81 24.71 34.48
N ASN A 739 46.30 25.40 35.50
CA ASN A 739 45.81 24.82 36.75
C ASN A 739 44.30 24.54 36.73
N ALA A 740 43.83 23.62 37.59
CA ALA A 740 42.40 23.29 37.72
C ALA A 740 41.55 24.46 38.25
N CYS A 741 42.18 25.45 38.88
CA CYS A 741 41.53 26.67 39.33
C CYS A 741 42.44 27.89 39.10
N LEU A 742 41.87 29.10 39.18
CA LEU A 742 42.61 30.35 39.19
C LEU A 742 41.90 31.38 40.09
N PRO A 743 42.53 31.87 41.17
CA PRO A 743 41.96 32.96 41.96
C PRO A 743 42.04 34.29 41.22
N ILE A 744 41.07 35.17 41.46
CA ILE A 744 41.00 36.49 40.84
C ILE A 744 42.24 37.35 41.15
N GLU A 745 42.87 37.20 42.32
CA GLU A 745 44.10 37.94 42.68
C GLU A 745 45.24 37.68 41.70
N ASN A 746 45.35 36.46 41.16
CA ASN A 746 46.38 36.12 40.18
C ASN A 746 46.13 36.83 38.83
N VAL A 747 44.86 36.96 38.46
CA VAL A 747 44.45 37.70 37.26
C VAL A 747 44.74 39.18 37.45
N VAL A 748 44.34 39.74 38.60
CA VAL A 748 44.58 41.13 38.98
C VAL A 748 46.06 41.47 38.93
N SER A 749 46.93 40.63 39.51
CA SER A 749 48.38 40.83 39.51
C SER A 749 48.95 40.94 38.09
N LYS A 750 48.57 39.99 37.20
CA LYS A 750 49.05 40.00 35.80
C LYS A 750 48.52 41.18 34.99
N VAL A 751 47.22 41.50 35.14
CA VAL A 751 46.59 42.64 34.45
C VAL A 751 47.22 43.96 34.93
N THR A 752 47.40 44.12 36.24
CA THR A 752 48.02 45.33 36.81
C THR A 752 49.43 45.55 36.27
N VAL A 753 50.25 44.50 36.19
CA VAL A 753 51.62 44.58 35.63
C VAL A 753 51.60 44.89 34.12
N ALA A 754 50.71 44.26 33.35
CA ALA A 754 50.66 44.43 31.90
C ALA A 754 50.18 45.83 31.50
N VAL A 755 49.21 46.38 32.23
CA VAL A 755 48.60 47.68 31.95
C VAL A 755 49.45 48.84 32.51
N ALA A 756 50.09 48.66 33.68
CA ALA A 756 50.99 49.68 34.24
C ALA A 756 52.24 49.94 33.38
N LYS A 757 52.69 48.97 32.58
CA LYS A 757 53.80 49.13 31.63
C LYS A 757 53.49 50.06 30.46
N ASP A 758 52.22 50.21 30.11
CA ASP A 758 51.74 51.04 28.99
C ASP A 758 51.45 52.50 29.41
N GLY A 759 51.49 52.78 30.72
CA GLY A 759 51.44 54.12 31.31
C GLY A 759 50.08 54.82 31.32
N GLN A 760 49.03 54.25 30.70
CA GLN A 760 47.74 54.92 30.51
C GLN A 760 46.66 54.60 31.56
N GLN A 761 46.73 53.43 32.21
CA GLN A 761 45.77 53.04 33.25
C GLN A 761 46.48 52.52 34.51
N LYS A 762 45.79 52.61 35.65
CA LYS A 762 46.24 52.13 36.95
C LYS A 762 45.16 51.22 37.55
N PRO A 763 45.04 49.97 37.08
CA PRO A 763 44.01 49.05 37.55
C PRO A 763 43.97 48.94 39.07
N GLN A 764 42.77 48.78 39.60
CA GLN A 764 42.53 48.73 41.04
C GLN A 764 41.59 47.58 41.39
N PHE A 765 41.94 46.85 42.44
CA PHE A 765 41.19 45.70 42.95
C PHE A 765 40.91 45.87 44.44
N GLY A 766 39.70 45.55 44.87
CA GLY A 766 39.32 45.68 46.28
C GLY A 766 37.98 45.03 46.60
N LYS A 767 37.52 45.26 47.83
CA LYS A 767 36.20 44.82 48.30
C LYS A 767 35.15 45.87 47.97
N ILE A 768 33.93 45.44 47.69
CA ILE A 768 32.78 46.33 47.49
C ILE A 768 32.29 46.79 48.86
N ASP A 769 32.48 48.07 49.17
CA ASP A 769 32.02 48.66 50.44
C ASP A 769 30.52 48.40 50.65
N GLY A 770 30.11 48.14 51.90
CA GLY A 770 28.72 47.87 52.30
C GLY A 770 28.12 46.52 51.87
N LEU A 771 28.85 45.67 51.13
CA LEU A 771 28.49 44.25 50.96
C LEU A 771 29.25 43.39 51.97
N GLN A 772 28.62 42.29 52.42
CA GLN A 772 29.26 41.34 53.32
C GLN A 772 30.44 40.66 52.61
N ASP A 773 31.60 40.67 53.26
CA ASP A 773 32.81 40.00 52.80
C ASP A 773 33.55 39.43 54.01
N GLU A 774 33.77 38.12 54.01
CA GLU A 774 34.37 37.34 55.09
C GLU A 774 35.84 37.00 54.79
N GLY A 775 36.45 37.68 53.82
CA GLY A 775 37.80 37.41 53.38
C GLY A 775 37.92 36.20 52.44
N GLY A 776 36.83 35.81 51.78
CA GLY A 776 36.87 34.85 50.68
C GLY A 776 37.49 35.42 49.40
N THR A 777 37.49 34.62 48.33
CA THR A 777 37.90 35.09 47.00
C THR A 777 37.13 34.38 45.89
N PHE A 778 37.00 35.03 44.73
CA PHE A 778 36.41 34.44 43.54
C PHE A 778 37.42 33.55 42.80
N PHE A 779 37.09 32.27 42.65
CA PHE A 779 37.90 31.33 41.86
C PHE A 779 37.26 31.03 40.51
N PHE A 780 38.07 31.01 39.46
CA PHE A 780 37.70 30.43 38.17
C PHE A 780 38.05 28.94 38.18
N ILE A 781 37.05 28.06 38.22
CA ILE A 781 37.22 26.59 38.24
C ILE A 781 37.17 26.03 36.82
N SER A 782 38.20 25.29 36.38
CA SER A 782 38.27 24.72 35.03
C SER A 782 37.27 23.56 34.83
N LYS A 783 36.81 23.34 33.60
CA LYS A 783 35.90 22.23 33.26
C LYS A 783 36.59 20.86 33.17
N ASP A 784 37.82 20.82 32.66
CA ASP A 784 38.43 19.59 32.09
C ASP A 784 39.71 19.12 32.82
N LYS A 785 39.91 19.48 34.09
CA LYS A 785 41.08 19.03 34.87
C LYS A 785 40.78 18.70 36.32
#